data_AF-A0A6P8TGZ4-F1
#
_entry.id   AF-A0A6P8TGZ4-F1
#
_cell.length_a   1.000
_cell.length_b   1.000
_cell.length_c   1.000
_cell.angle_alpha   90.00
_cell.angle_beta   90.00
_cell.angle_gamma   90.00
#
_symmetry.space_group_name_H-M   'P 1'
#
loop_
_entity.id
_entity.type
_entity.pdbx_description
1 polymer ?
#
loop_
_entity_poly.entity_id
_entity_poly.type
_entity_poly.pdbx_seq_one_letter_code
_entity_poly.pdbx_strand_id
1 'polypeptide(L)'
;MSGLLSLLTFLAFTSAAAKPNAGLKTWARFRKLPYPGDKAFLYDTFPEDFIWAVGTAAYQVEGAFEKDGKGLSIWDTFTRGGNRMATGDVGSDSYHNIRADIRAITQLGVSHYRFSLSWSRIFPNGTRGSHNEMGTNYYRTLIKKLQDIRVQPVVTLYHWDLPDHLQQTLGGWSNPEMVGIFKDYADFCFQTFGDDVKYWITIDNPFVVARHGYGTGVVAPGIKNDPDLPFRVGHILLKAHAAVWHLYDRLYRPRQQGQLSMALASHWIKPSRTRLESLRECQCSLDHVLGWFARPLFTDGDYPPCMKERLGSRLPSFTPEERAQVNGTADFFALSHGAALSFQLINESLMFGQLEELDLRMLLYWINAEYDKPPIFVVQSGWYVLGNTKTEDPKHMYYLKRFIAEALKSIIIDGVNVIGYTAWSLIDGFEWHREYGIRRGLYYVDFNTLDMKREPKTSATFYRNVIQRNGFPELPENRPAQGIFPCDFAWGVSANSIQVETTPSQFADPSVYLWNISNNGELMRLKGVTAPPLRRTTHCADYATIRQQVDEIRQVGVNHFHFSLNWSAVVPSGDVAHPNSTLLGYYRCFTRQLLQANVTPVVTLWHHTRQRSSLPPPLDTANKWLNRKTPGAFADYARLCYRELGAHVKMWITLNEPNDEMVSYQEGHQMLRAHALAWHAYDREFRHSQGGKVSLALHMDWVEPAFSFRREDVEPAKRVLDFRVGWFAEPIFGSGDYPLGMRSWLRQLNSLDLPVFNEEDRQLVKGTYDFFAISHFSTEMVTHAKEDSYTYGAMLEVQHMIDTTWIMSPRPVVPWGLRKALNWVREHYCDVPVYVMANGVQEDPARFKDSLRVYYLYNYINEALKAYTLDGVNLKGYFAYALSDERDPGFGMYGHVQEEVIIKASLSNYRNIIQHNGFPIQGATPQQCPSMPQPCLGCHVLVKRPWPVVGFLMLVGSGVLITLGLIIYYTAKRHKECY
;
A
#
# COMPACT_ATOMS: atom_id res chain seq x y z
N MET A 1 -10.95 50.00 62.64
CA MET A 1 -11.82 48.85 62.28
C MET A 1 -11.70 48.66 60.78
N SER A 2 -10.74 47.86 60.33
CA SER A 2 -10.93 46.46 59.88
C SER A 2 -11.26 46.43 58.38
N GLY A 3 -10.53 45.83 57.45
CA GLY A 3 -9.36 44.94 57.48
C GLY A 3 -9.28 44.19 56.13
N LEU A 4 -8.11 43.59 55.89
CA LEU A 4 -7.71 42.61 54.85
C LEU A 4 -7.30 43.16 53.47
N LEU A 5 -5.99 43.34 53.22
CA LEU A 5 -5.00 42.32 52.78
C LEU A 5 -5.32 41.71 51.40
N SER A 6 -4.83 42.37 50.35
CA SER A 6 -4.56 41.73 49.05
C SER A 6 -3.15 41.16 49.08
N LEU A 7 -3.04 39.87 49.43
CA LEU A 7 -1.79 39.12 49.32
C LEU A 7 -1.56 38.79 47.83
N LEU A 8 -0.44 39.25 47.30
CA LEU A 8 0.13 38.81 46.03
C LEU A 8 0.38 37.30 46.07
N THR A 9 -0.50 36.51 45.45
CA THR A 9 -0.16 35.14 45.07
C THR A 9 0.57 35.19 43.73
N PHE A 10 1.91 35.22 43.82
CA PHE A 10 2.78 34.71 42.76
C PHE A 10 2.38 33.24 42.53
N LEU A 11 1.53 32.98 41.53
CA LEU A 11 1.41 31.66 40.93
C LEU A 11 2.70 31.40 40.18
N ALA A 12 3.68 30.84 40.89
CA ALA A 12 4.75 30.09 40.27
C ALA A 12 4.07 29.02 39.40
N PHE A 13 4.16 29.18 38.08
CA PHE A 13 3.96 28.08 37.15
C PHE A 13 5.04 27.04 37.44
N THR A 14 4.78 26.16 38.41
CA THR A 14 5.51 24.91 38.51
C THR A 14 5.09 24.09 37.29
N SER A 15 6.01 23.90 36.35
CA SER A 15 5.84 22.92 35.28
C SER A 15 5.47 21.60 35.93
N ALA A 16 4.34 21.00 35.55
CA ALA A 16 3.95 19.70 36.05
C ALA A 16 5.02 18.69 35.64
N ALA A 17 5.85 18.23 36.58
CA ALA A 17 6.95 17.31 36.29
C ALA A 17 6.46 16.08 35.49
N ALA A 18 7.24 15.66 34.51
CA ALA A 18 7.00 14.46 33.72
C ALA A 18 6.64 13.26 34.62
N LYS A 19 5.50 12.61 34.35
CA LYS A 19 5.04 11.47 35.13
C LYS A 19 5.66 10.18 34.59
N PRO A 20 6.40 9.39 35.40
CA PRO A 20 6.94 8.11 34.95
C PRO A 20 5.85 7.20 34.36
N ASN A 21 6.14 6.56 33.22
CA ASN A 21 5.26 5.64 32.49
C ASN A 21 4.02 6.29 31.86
N ALA A 22 4.03 7.61 31.61
CA ALA A 22 2.95 8.27 30.87
C ALA A 22 2.81 7.72 29.44
N GLY A 23 3.92 7.31 28.83
CA GLY A 23 4.02 6.67 27.52
C GLY A 23 3.30 5.32 27.42
N LEU A 24 3.04 4.63 28.55
CA LEU A 24 2.29 3.36 28.58
C LEU A 24 0.88 3.49 27.96
N LYS A 25 0.30 4.69 27.99
CA LYS A 25 -1.02 4.96 27.41
C LYS A 25 -1.02 4.95 25.88
N THR A 26 0.14 5.04 25.24
CA THR A 26 0.31 5.09 23.78
C THR A 26 -0.34 3.88 23.11
N TRP A 27 0.01 2.67 23.50
CA TRP A 27 -0.57 1.45 22.94
C TRP A 27 -2.09 1.39 23.09
N ALA A 28 -2.62 1.83 24.24
CA ALA A 28 -4.07 1.85 24.49
C ALA A 28 -4.81 2.89 23.65
N ARG A 29 -4.21 4.07 23.40
CA ARG A 29 -4.77 5.11 22.53
C ARG A 29 -4.83 4.63 21.09
N PHE A 30 -3.71 4.20 20.54
CA PHE A 30 -3.61 3.83 19.11
C PHE A 30 -4.46 2.60 18.77
N ARG A 31 -4.70 1.69 19.72
CA ARG A 31 -5.65 0.58 19.53
C ARG A 31 -7.11 1.04 19.34
N LYS A 32 -7.46 2.25 19.78
CA LYS A 32 -8.83 2.80 19.72
C LYS A 32 -9.02 3.80 18.57
N LEU A 33 -7.98 4.10 17.81
CA LEU A 33 -8.08 5.05 16.71
C LEU A 33 -9.04 4.52 15.62
N PRO A 34 -9.75 5.43 14.93
CA PRO A 34 -10.72 5.04 13.91
C PRO A 34 -10.00 4.44 12.70
N TYR A 35 -10.27 3.17 12.42
CA TYR A 35 -9.78 2.48 11.23
C TYR A 35 -10.82 2.59 10.08
N PRO A 36 -10.41 2.70 8.81
CA PRO A 36 -9.03 2.85 8.33
C PRO A 36 -8.51 4.29 8.30
N GLY A 37 -9.29 5.27 8.79
CA GLY A 37 -8.94 6.69 8.71
C GLY A 37 -7.58 7.06 9.33
N ASP A 38 -7.19 6.42 10.43
CA ASP A 38 -5.89 6.63 11.07
C ASP A 38 -4.70 6.10 10.25
N LYS A 39 -4.94 5.08 9.43
CA LYS A 39 -3.95 4.44 8.55
C LYS A 39 -3.95 5.03 7.14
N ALA A 40 -5.01 5.72 6.72
CA ALA A 40 -5.04 6.45 5.46
C ALA A 40 -3.85 7.41 5.33
N PHE A 41 -3.41 7.63 4.09
CA PHE A 41 -2.36 8.60 3.81
C PHE A 41 -2.88 10.01 4.07
N LEU A 42 -2.10 10.81 4.82
CA LEU A 42 -2.46 12.20 5.12
C LEU A 42 -1.81 13.11 4.07
N TYR A 43 -2.65 13.80 3.30
CA TYR A 43 -2.22 14.86 2.40
C TYR A 43 -2.26 16.20 3.13
N ASP A 44 -1.09 16.69 3.55
CA ASP A 44 -0.97 17.96 4.26
C ASP A 44 0.46 18.51 4.11
N THR A 45 0.69 19.72 4.62
CA THR A 45 1.99 20.37 4.69
C THR A 45 2.48 20.45 6.13
N PHE A 46 3.81 20.41 6.30
CA PHE A 46 4.45 20.68 7.57
C PHE A 46 4.34 22.18 7.94
N PRO A 47 4.63 22.55 9.21
CA PRO A 47 4.76 23.96 9.60
C PRO A 47 5.74 24.73 8.69
N GLU A 48 5.52 26.05 8.53
CA GLU A 48 6.33 26.88 7.60
C GLU A 48 7.81 26.95 8.01
N ASP A 49 8.10 26.87 9.30
CA ASP A 49 9.44 26.91 9.90
C ASP A 49 10.06 25.52 10.10
N PHE A 50 9.46 24.47 9.53
CA PHE A 50 9.92 23.09 9.70
C PHE A 50 11.33 22.87 9.13
N ILE A 51 12.19 22.24 9.93
CA ILE A 51 13.59 22.00 9.55
C ILE A 51 13.69 20.75 8.66
N TRP A 52 13.97 20.95 7.38
CA TRP A 52 14.37 19.89 6.45
C TRP A 52 15.89 19.75 6.42
N ALA A 53 16.40 18.58 6.78
CA ALA A 53 17.82 18.32 6.94
C ALA A 53 18.29 17.02 6.26
N VAL A 54 19.59 16.91 6.02
CA VAL A 54 20.24 15.66 5.59
C VAL A 54 21.51 15.44 6.39
N GLY A 55 21.89 14.18 6.64
CA GLY A 55 22.97 13.84 7.57
C GLY A 55 24.11 12.98 6.99
N THR A 56 25.30 13.15 7.55
CA THR A 56 26.48 12.27 7.38
C THR A 56 27.27 12.13 8.68
N ALA A 57 28.13 11.12 8.76
CA ALA A 57 29.09 10.96 9.85
C ALA A 57 30.53 10.88 9.33
N ALA A 58 31.47 11.42 10.09
CA ALA A 58 32.86 11.62 9.68
C ALA A 58 33.52 10.33 9.20
N TYR A 59 33.52 9.27 10.02
CA TYR A 59 34.13 7.99 9.64
C TYR A 59 33.44 7.30 8.45
N GLN A 60 32.15 7.60 8.21
CA GLN A 60 31.43 7.02 7.07
C GLN A 60 31.86 7.65 5.74
N VAL A 61 32.13 8.96 5.72
CA VAL A 61 32.23 9.73 4.46
C VAL A 61 33.56 10.45 4.24
N GLU A 62 34.27 10.88 5.30
CA GLU A 62 35.46 11.73 5.13
C GLU A 62 36.61 11.00 4.45
N GLY A 63 36.93 9.80 4.92
CA GLY A 63 38.17 9.10 4.54
C GLY A 63 39.43 9.83 4.97
N ALA A 64 40.48 9.70 4.17
CA ALA A 64 41.76 10.36 4.37
C ALA A 64 42.31 10.14 5.80
N PHE A 65 42.30 8.87 6.23
CA PHE A 65 42.46 8.51 7.64
C PHE A 65 43.83 8.89 8.27
N GLU A 66 44.87 9.03 7.45
CA GLU A 66 46.24 9.43 7.83
C GLU A 66 46.71 10.73 7.14
N LYS A 67 45.80 11.50 6.51
CA LYS A 67 46.16 12.75 5.84
C LYS A 67 46.24 13.92 6.80
N ASP A 68 47.13 14.87 6.47
CA ASP A 68 47.31 16.15 7.14
C ASP A 68 47.39 16.06 8.67
N GLY A 69 48.09 15.04 9.17
CA GLY A 69 48.35 14.85 10.59
C GLY A 69 47.17 14.30 11.41
N LYS A 70 46.09 13.81 10.77
CA LYS A 70 45.01 13.09 11.49
C LYS A 70 45.59 11.88 12.25
N GLY A 71 45.18 11.71 13.51
CA GLY A 71 45.47 10.53 14.31
C GLY A 71 44.50 9.37 14.02
N LEU A 72 44.86 8.17 14.47
CA LEU A 72 43.98 7.01 14.37
C LEU A 72 42.79 7.14 15.31
N SER A 73 41.62 6.74 14.85
CA SER A 73 40.42 6.49 15.66
C SER A 73 40.31 5.01 16.02
N ILE A 74 39.48 4.69 17.01
CA ILE A 74 39.18 3.30 17.36
C ILE A 74 38.58 2.50 16.20
N TRP A 75 37.95 3.15 15.22
CA TRP A 75 37.45 2.46 14.04
C TRP A 75 38.56 2.16 13.03
N ASP A 76 39.56 3.04 12.92
CA ASP A 76 40.74 2.79 12.09
C ASP A 76 41.45 1.51 12.58
N THR A 77 41.61 1.34 13.89
CA THR A 77 42.20 0.13 14.47
C THR A 77 41.26 -1.06 14.44
N PHE A 78 39.97 -0.88 14.76
CA PHE A 78 38.99 -1.97 14.79
C PHE A 78 38.74 -2.60 13.41
N THR A 79 38.69 -1.81 12.33
CA THR A 79 38.47 -2.34 10.98
C THR A 79 39.64 -3.16 10.44
N ARG A 80 40.85 -2.97 11.01
CA ARG A 80 42.05 -3.74 10.69
C ARG A 80 42.19 -5.04 11.50
N GLY A 81 41.30 -5.29 12.45
CA GLY A 81 41.29 -6.48 13.29
C GLY A 81 40.15 -7.47 12.96
N GLY A 82 40.35 -8.74 13.29
CA GLY A 82 39.32 -9.79 13.18
C GLY A 82 39.02 -10.24 11.75
N ASN A 83 37.75 -10.60 11.47
CA ASN A 83 37.27 -11.14 10.18
C ASN A 83 36.68 -10.05 9.26
N ARG A 84 37.00 -8.78 9.48
CA ARG A 84 36.51 -7.65 8.67
C ARG A 84 37.16 -7.67 7.28
N MET A 85 36.39 -7.31 6.24
CA MET A 85 36.88 -7.37 4.86
C MET A 85 37.18 -5.99 4.25
N ALA A 86 36.61 -4.92 4.81
CA ALA A 86 36.81 -3.56 4.32
C ALA A 86 37.11 -2.55 5.43
N THR A 87 37.79 -1.46 5.05
CA THR A 87 38.11 -0.31 5.92
C THR A 87 37.36 0.96 5.49
N GLY A 88 37.33 1.94 6.38
CA GLY A 88 36.79 3.28 6.14
C GLY A 88 37.86 4.28 5.68
N ASP A 89 39.04 3.82 5.26
CA ASP A 89 40.22 4.65 5.03
C ASP A 89 40.01 5.76 3.99
N VAL A 90 39.21 5.45 2.97
CA VAL A 90 38.78 6.38 1.92
C VAL A 90 37.31 6.77 2.08
N GLY A 91 36.43 5.86 2.52
CA GLY A 91 35.00 6.13 2.66
C GLY A 91 34.39 6.66 1.36
N SER A 92 33.77 7.84 1.44
CA SER A 92 33.25 8.59 0.28
C SER A 92 34.20 9.69 -0.21
N ASP A 93 35.38 9.81 0.41
CA ASP A 93 36.39 10.83 0.14
C ASP A 93 35.88 12.28 0.27
N SER A 94 34.97 12.56 1.21
CA SER A 94 34.45 13.90 1.46
C SER A 94 35.54 14.89 1.91
N TYR A 95 36.63 14.41 2.52
CA TYR A 95 37.74 15.25 2.95
C TYR A 95 38.34 16.06 1.78
N HIS A 96 38.52 15.43 0.62
CA HIS A 96 39.01 16.09 -0.59
C HIS A 96 37.87 16.67 -1.45
N ASN A 97 36.62 16.23 -1.25
CA ASN A 97 35.50 16.50 -2.15
C ASN A 97 34.37 17.37 -1.58
N ILE A 98 34.67 18.35 -0.71
CA ILE A 98 33.70 19.32 -0.18
C ILE A 98 32.80 19.91 -1.28
N ARG A 99 33.38 20.26 -2.43
CA ARG A 99 32.62 20.85 -3.56
C ARG A 99 31.53 19.91 -4.09
N ALA A 100 31.76 18.60 -4.09
CA ALA A 100 30.77 17.63 -4.57
C ALA A 100 29.62 17.48 -3.57
N ASP A 101 29.94 17.44 -2.27
CA ASP A 101 28.93 17.33 -1.21
C ASP A 101 28.06 18.59 -1.14
N ILE A 102 28.66 19.79 -1.25
CA ILE A 102 27.93 21.06 -1.30
C ILE A 102 26.98 21.11 -2.51
N ARG A 103 27.39 20.56 -3.67
CA ARG A 103 26.49 20.45 -4.84
C ARG A 103 25.30 19.53 -4.55
N ALA A 104 25.53 18.39 -3.91
CA ALA A 104 24.46 17.46 -3.53
C ALA A 104 23.48 18.11 -2.54
N ILE A 105 23.98 18.79 -1.51
CA ILE A 105 23.17 19.53 -0.53
C ILE A 105 22.32 20.62 -1.23
N THR A 106 22.95 21.39 -2.11
CA THR A 106 22.27 22.45 -2.87
C THR A 106 21.15 21.88 -3.75
N GLN A 107 21.41 20.75 -4.41
CA GLN A 107 20.42 20.08 -5.27
C GLN A 107 19.21 19.57 -4.50
N LEU A 108 19.38 19.11 -3.25
CA LEU A 108 18.26 18.68 -2.41
C LEU A 108 17.38 19.84 -1.94
N GLY A 109 17.95 21.05 -1.80
CA GLY A 109 17.24 22.21 -1.27
C GLY A 109 16.95 22.13 0.23
N VAL A 110 17.74 21.36 0.99
CA VAL A 110 17.61 21.27 2.46
C VAL A 110 17.96 22.60 3.13
N SER A 111 17.35 22.85 4.28
CA SER A 111 17.63 24.03 5.11
C SER A 111 18.83 23.83 6.04
N HIS A 112 19.07 22.57 6.45
CA HIS A 112 20.09 22.21 7.43
C HIS A 112 20.92 21.03 6.94
N TYR A 113 22.19 20.98 7.33
CA TYR A 113 23.07 19.84 7.08
C TYR A 113 23.71 19.37 8.38
N ARG A 114 23.47 18.10 8.70
CA ARG A 114 24.02 17.45 9.88
C ARG A 114 25.30 16.71 9.54
N PHE A 115 26.40 17.07 10.18
CA PHE A 115 27.68 16.36 10.03
C PHE A 115 28.38 16.22 11.39
N SER A 116 29.35 15.30 11.49
CA SER A 116 30.15 15.16 12.70
C SER A 116 31.58 15.67 12.50
N LEU A 117 32.19 16.13 13.58
CA LEU A 117 33.60 16.44 13.64
C LEU A 117 34.37 15.17 14.00
N SER A 118 35.46 14.88 13.29
CA SER A 118 36.36 13.81 13.65
C SER A 118 37.31 14.26 14.75
N TRP A 119 37.10 13.73 15.97
CA TRP A 119 37.92 14.10 17.12
C TRP A 119 39.40 13.81 16.85
N SER A 120 39.72 12.61 16.33
CA SER A 120 41.09 12.23 15.95
C SER A 120 41.70 13.09 14.83
N ARG A 121 40.88 13.81 14.05
CA ARG A 121 41.38 14.76 13.04
C ARG A 121 41.73 16.12 13.65
N ILE A 122 40.96 16.59 14.63
CA ILE A 122 41.20 17.88 15.31
C ILE A 122 42.29 17.73 16.38
N PHE A 123 42.23 16.66 17.17
CA PHE A 123 43.20 16.27 18.19
C PHE A 123 43.65 14.82 17.94
N PRO A 124 44.74 14.60 17.19
CA PRO A 124 45.31 13.28 16.87
C PRO A 124 45.52 12.35 18.07
N ASN A 125 45.92 12.87 19.22
CA ASN A 125 46.03 12.07 20.45
C ASN A 125 44.83 12.25 21.41
N GLY A 126 43.82 13.02 20.99
CA GLY A 126 42.61 13.33 21.73
C GLY A 126 42.68 14.52 22.68
N THR A 127 43.86 15.08 22.94
CA THR A 127 44.06 16.24 23.82
C THR A 127 44.46 17.49 23.04
N ARG A 128 44.18 18.67 23.62
CA ARG A 128 44.48 19.98 23.01
C ARG A 128 45.94 20.16 22.58
N GLY A 129 46.88 19.54 23.27
CA GLY A 129 48.31 19.62 22.95
C GLY A 129 48.67 19.03 21.59
N SER A 130 47.80 18.21 20.99
CA SER A 130 47.99 17.64 19.66
C SER A 130 47.31 18.41 18.53
N HIS A 131 46.76 19.61 18.80
CA HIS A 131 45.94 20.38 17.85
C HIS A 131 46.45 20.34 16.40
N ASN A 132 45.55 19.89 15.51
CA ASN A 132 45.77 19.86 14.08
C ASN A 132 44.99 21.00 13.40
N GLU A 133 45.72 22.04 13.00
CA GLU A 133 45.16 23.19 12.31
C GLU A 133 44.62 22.85 10.91
N MET A 134 45.23 21.90 10.20
CA MET A 134 44.76 21.48 8.87
C MET A 134 43.40 20.77 8.95
N GLY A 135 43.26 19.86 9.93
CA GLY A 135 41.99 19.21 10.25
C GLY A 135 40.91 20.21 10.65
N THR A 136 41.27 21.22 11.45
CA THR A 136 40.36 22.29 11.86
C THR A 136 39.90 23.15 10.67
N ASN A 137 40.82 23.48 9.76
CA ASN A 137 40.55 24.31 8.59
C ASN A 137 39.63 23.63 7.56
N TYR A 138 39.64 22.30 7.48
CA TYR A 138 38.65 21.55 6.70
C TYR A 138 37.22 21.87 7.16
N TYR A 139 36.94 21.79 8.47
CA TYR A 139 35.61 22.07 9.02
C TYR A 139 35.23 23.55 8.92
N ARG A 140 36.17 24.49 9.14
CA ARG A 140 35.93 25.92 8.89
C ARG A 140 35.51 26.16 7.43
N THR A 141 36.18 25.51 6.50
CA THR A 141 35.88 25.61 5.07
C THR A 141 34.50 25.03 4.75
N LEU A 142 34.17 23.86 5.30
CA LEU A 142 32.85 23.25 5.13
C LEU A 142 31.73 24.15 5.67
N ILE A 143 31.85 24.63 6.91
CA ILE A 143 30.85 25.52 7.54
C ILE A 143 30.67 26.80 6.73
N LYS A 144 31.76 27.44 6.32
CA LYS A 144 31.72 28.62 5.46
C LYS A 144 30.99 28.33 4.13
N LYS A 145 31.25 27.18 3.52
CA LYS A 145 30.59 26.77 2.27
C LYS A 145 29.10 26.52 2.45
N LEU A 146 28.67 26.01 3.61
CA LEU A 146 27.25 25.86 3.94
C LEU A 146 26.59 27.23 4.11
N GLN A 147 27.26 28.18 4.77
CA GLN A 147 26.78 29.56 4.88
C GLN A 147 26.66 30.26 3.53
N ASP A 148 27.64 30.07 2.63
CA ASP A 148 27.60 30.60 1.25
C ASP A 148 26.30 30.19 0.52
N ILE A 149 25.78 28.99 0.80
CA ILE A 149 24.53 28.46 0.23
C ILE A 149 23.32 28.55 1.17
N ARG A 150 23.43 29.29 2.30
CA ARG A 150 22.38 29.50 3.31
C ARG A 150 21.84 28.22 3.96
N VAL A 151 22.69 27.22 4.10
CA VAL A 151 22.38 25.98 4.84
C VAL A 151 22.95 26.08 6.25
N GLN A 152 22.12 25.83 7.25
CA GLN A 152 22.54 25.89 8.64
C GLN A 152 23.23 24.58 9.08
N PRO A 153 24.39 24.64 9.75
CA PRO A 153 25.08 23.45 10.22
C PRO A 153 24.45 22.91 11.51
N VAL A 154 24.25 21.59 11.56
CA VAL A 154 23.91 20.82 12.77
C VAL A 154 25.13 19.95 13.11
N VAL A 155 25.93 20.35 14.07
CA VAL A 155 27.24 19.74 14.31
C VAL A 155 27.17 18.68 15.40
N THR A 156 27.65 17.48 15.10
CA THR A 156 27.80 16.39 16.06
C THR A 156 29.26 16.31 16.54
N LEU A 157 29.52 16.45 17.83
CA LEU A 157 30.89 16.47 18.38
C LEU A 157 31.54 15.09 18.37
N TYR A 158 30.77 14.05 18.72
CA TYR A 158 31.25 12.67 18.80
C TYR A 158 30.29 11.72 18.08
N HIS A 159 30.79 11.08 17.02
CA HIS A 159 30.04 10.09 16.24
C HIS A 159 30.86 8.80 16.11
N TRP A 160 31.10 8.19 17.29
CA TRP A 160 31.72 6.87 17.48
C TRP A 160 33.21 6.77 17.15
N ASP A 161 33.86 7.88 16.83
CA ASP A 161 35.22 7.98 16.29
C ASP A 161 36.23 8.47 17.33
N LEU A 162 36.24 7.83 18.51
CA LEU A 162 37.18 8.12 19.60
C LEU A 162 38.63 8.01 19.10
N PRO A 163 39.53 8.96 19.44
CA PRO A 163 40.97 8.82 19.17
C PRO A 163 41.52 7.54 19.80
N ASP A 164 42.16 6.69 19.01
CA ASP A 164 42.67 5.38 19.45
C ASP A 164 43.67 5.54 20.59
N HIS A 165 44.47 6.61 20.59
CA HIS A 165 45.40 6.92 21.67
C HIS A 165 44.72 6.95 23.05
N LEU A 166 43.53 7.55 23.18
CA LEU A 166 42.78 7.59 24.44
C LEU A 166 42.23 6.20 24.82
N GLN A 167 41.88 5.38 23.83
CA GLN A 167 41.46 4.00 24.08
C GLN A 167 42.63 3.14 24.60
N GLN A 168 43.83 3.30 24.05
CA GLN A 168 45.00 2.53 24.43
C GLN A 168 45.60 2.97 25.78
N THR A 169 45.64 4.27 26.07
CA THR A 169 46.28 4.79 27.29
C THR A 169 45.35 4.82 28.49
N LEU A 170 44.07 5.15 28.29
CA LEU A 170 43.09 5.35 29.37
C LEU A 170 41.98 4.30 29.39
N GLY A 171 41.86 3.45 28.37
CA GLY A 171 40.71 2.54 28.21
C GLY A 171 39.49 3.19 27.56
N GLY A 172 39.63 4.44 27.09
CA GLY A 172 38.53 5.18 26.45
C GLY A 172 37.39 5.43 27.42
N TRP A 173 36.14 5.25 26.96
CA TRP A 173 34.94 5.60 27.75
C TRP A 173 34.73 4.76 29.01
N SER A 174 35.56 3.75 29.28
CA SER A 174 35.55 3.06 30.58
C SER A 174 36.15 3.91 31.71
N ASN A 175 36.87 4.99 31.38
CA ASN A 175 37.61 5.80 32.34
C ASN A 175 36.91 7.15 32.62
N PRO A 176 36.64 7.49 33.90
CA PRO A 176 36.01 8.76 34.28
C PRO A 176 36.73 10.03 33.81
N GLU A 177 38.06 9.99 33.59
CA GLU A 177 38.83 11.14 33.10
C GLU A 177 38.36 11.64 31.72
N MET A 178 37.72 10.76 30.94
CA MET A 178 37.14 11.10 29.65
C MET A 178 36.11 12.24 29.72
N VAL A 179 35.44 12.45 30.86
CA VAL A 179 34.51 13.56 31.06
C VAL A 179 35.22 14.91 30.87
N GLY A 180 36.40 15.07 31.48
CA GLY A 180 37.20 16.30 31.35
C GLY A 180 37.78 16.45 29.96
N ILE A 181 38.36 15.37 29.42
CA ILE A 181 39.00 15.38 28.10
C ILE A 181 37.99 15.71 26.98
N PHE A 182 36.79 15.13 27.04
CA PHE A 182 35.73 15.44 26.08
C PHE A 182 35.20 16.86 26.24
N LYS A 183 35.09 17.36 27.48
CA LYS A 183 34.72 18.75 27.76
C LYS A 183 35.73 19.73 27.17
N ASP A 184 37.03 19.47 27.28
CA ASP A 184 38.07 20.33 26.71
C ASP A 184 38.05 20.34 25.17
N TYR A 185 37.70 19.21 24.56
CA TYR A 185 37.47 19.10 23.13
C TYR A 185 36.24 19.90 22.68
N ALA A 186 35.12 19.76 23.40
CA ALA A 186 33.90 20.51 23.13
C ALA A 186 34.11 22.03 23.28
N ASP A 187 34.83 22.45 24.32
CA ASP A 187 35.17 23.86 24.55
C ASP A 187 35.93 24.46 23.36
N PHE A 188 36.90 23.73 22.80
CA PHE A 188 37.61 24.16 21.59
C PHE A 188 36.65 24.28 20.39
N CYS A 189 35.75 23.31 20.21
CA CYS A 189 34.80 23.31 19.10
C CYS A 189 33.80 24.47 19.20
N PHE A 190 33.27 24.78 20.39
CA PHE A 190 32.36 25.90 20.59
C PHE A 190 33.05 27.24 20.38
N GLN A 191 34.29 27.38 20.85
CA GLN A 191 35.09 28.58 20.61
C GLN A 191 35.39 28.78 19.13
N THR A 192 35.68 27.70 18.41
CA THR A 192 36.14 27.77 17.02
C THR A 192 35.01 27.89 16.00
N PHE A 193 33.88 27.21 16.22
CA PHE A 193 32.80 27.07 15.24
C PHE A 193 31.45 27.62 15.72
N GLY A 194 31.27 27.87 17.01
CA GLY A 194 29.96 28.15 17.60
C GLY A 194 29.32 29.49 17.22
N ASP A 195 30.08 30.39 16.62
CA ASP A 195 29.50 31.64 16.10
C ASP A 195 28.60 31.34 14.88
N ASP A 196 28.97 30.32 14.11
CA ASP A 196 28.30 29.88 12.88
C ASP A 196 27.35 28.69 13.08
N VAL A 197 27.43 28.01 14.23
CA VAL A 197 26.66 26.79 14.52
C VAL A 197 25.62 27.04 15.60
N LYS A 198 24.34 26.84 15.25
CA LYS A 198 23.20 27.02 16.16
C LYS A 198 22.59 25.73 16.69
N TYR A 199 22.95 24.58 16.12
CA TYR A 199 22.49 23.27 16.61
C TYR A 199 23.68 22.35 16.86
N TRP A 200 23.80 21.91 18.12
CA TRP A 200 24.85 21.03 18.58
C TRP A 200 24.29 19.70 19.07
N ILE A 201 24.94 18.61 18.67
CA ILE A 201 24.73 17.27 19.21
C ILE A 201 26.03 16.83 19.86
N THR A 202 26.02 16.46 21.13
CA THR A 202 27.27 16.05 21.79
C THR A 202 27.70 14.66 21.35
N ILE A 203 26.83 13.67 21.54
CA ILE A 203 27.11 12.25 21.36
C ILE A 203 26.00 11.69 20.48
N ASP A 204 26.38 11.05 19.38
CA ASP A 204 25.44 10.26 18.58
C ASP A 204 25.26 8.88 19.18
N ASN A 205 24.00 8.54 19.50
CA ASN A 205 23.56 7.19 19.86
C ASN A 205 24.46 6.53 20.92
N PRO A 206 24.46 7.05 22.16
CA PRO A 206 25.29 6.52 23.25
C PRO A 206 24.98 5.07 23.59
N PHE A 207 23.76 4.60 23.30
CA PHE A 207 23.36 3.20 23.47
C PHE A 207 24.26 2.27 22.66
N VAL A 208 24.49 2.56 21.38
CA VAL A 208 25.35 1.72 20.53
C VAL A 208 26.78 1.74 21.02
N VAL A 209 27.31 2.92 21.38
CA VAL A 209 28.66 3.08 21.91
C VAL A 209 28.86 2.22 23.15
N ALA A 210 27.95 2.32 24.12
CA ALA A 210 28.06 1.60 25.38
C ALA A 210 27.77 0.10 25.23
N ARG A 211 26.60 -0.26 24.68
CA ARG A 211 26.13 -1.65 24.59
C ARG A 211 26.93 -2.47 23.59
N HIS A 212 27.16 -1.93 22.39
CA HIS A 212 27.79 -2.68 21.33
C HIS A 212 29.31 -2.52 21.29
N GLY A 213 29.84 -1.39 21.76
CA GLY A 213 31.28 -1.16 21.86
C GLY A 213 31.95 -1.89 23.03
N TYR A 214 31.27 -1.96 24.18
CA TYR A 214 31.83 -2.51 25.43
C TYR A 214 31.04 -3.68 26.02
N GLY A 215 30.04 -4.21 25.31
CA GLY A 215 29.25 -5.38 25.73
C GLY A 215 29.25 -6.49 24.69
N THR A 216 28.62 -6.25 23.53
CA THR A 216 28.55 -7.27 22.47
C THR A 216 29.81 -7.36 21.61
N GLY A 217 30.60 -6.28 21.56
CA GLY A 217 31.79 -6.15 20.72
C GLY A 217 31.52 -6.04 19.20
N VAL A 218 30.29 -5.78 18.77
CA VAL A 218 29.92 -5.70 17.33
C VAL A 218 30.47 -4.43 16.67
N VAL A 219 30.63 -3.35 17.43
CA VAL A 219 31.19 -2.07 16.98
C VAL A 219 32.47 -1.75 17.76
N ALA A 220 33.28 -0.81 17.28
CA ALA A 220 34.49 -0.37 17.97
C ALA A 220 34.17 0.13 19.40
N PRO A 221 35.02 -0.16 20.41
CA PRO A 221 36.32 -0.84 20.33
C PRO A 221 36.27 -2.39 20.38
N GLY A 222 35.09 -3.02 20.38
CA GLY A 222 34.98 -4.48 20.31
C GLY A 222 35.16 -5.23 21.63
N ILE A 223 35.00 -4.55 22.77
CA ILE A 223 35.25 -5.12 24.11
C ILE A 223 34.00 -5.90 24.57
N LYS A 224 34.22 -7.12 25.10
CA LYS A 224 33.15 -8.05 25.51
C LYS A 224 33.40 -8.79 26.83
N ASN A 225 34.45 -8.45 27.55
CA ASN A 225 34.97 -9.27 28.64
C ASN A 225 34.24 -9.06 29.98
N ASP A 226 33.50 -7.95 30.10
CA ASP A 226 32.78 -7.57 31.33
C ASP A 226 31.33 -7.21 30.98
N PRO A 227 30.33 -7.96 31.47
CA PRO A 227 28.92 -7.74 31.15
C PRO A 227 28.33 -6.47 31.76
N ASP A 228 29.02 -5.84 32.72
CA ASP A 228 28.57 -4.64 33.44
C ASP A 228 29.27 -3.37 32.94
N LEU A 229 30.39 -3.52 32.22
CA LEU A 229 31.11 -2.42 31.61
C LEU A 229 30.25 -1.49 30.73
N PRO A 230 29.28 -1.99 29.92
CA PRO A 230 28.38 -1.12 29.17
C PRO A 230 27.65 -0.08 30.03
N PHE A 231 27.24 -0.45 31.25
CA PHE A 231 26.50 0.45 32.13
C PHE A 231 27.41 1.52 32.73
N ARG A 232 28.66 1.18 33.06
CA ARG A 232 29.67 2.15 33.51
C ARG A 232 30.05 3.12 32.39
N VAL A 233 30.22 2.62 31.17
CA VAL A 233 30.46 3.45 29.98
C VAL A 233 29.28 4.39 29.72
N GLY A 234 28.04 3.88 29.75
CA GLY A 234 26.84 4.72 29.57
C GLY A 234 26.73 5.81 30.65
N HIS A 235 27.12 5.51 31.89
CA HIS A 235 27.16 6.50 32.96
C HIS A 235 28.20 7.61 32.72
N ILE A 236 29.39 7.25 32.24
CA ILE A 236 30.43 8.23 31.87
C ILE A 236 29.99 9.10 30.69
N LEU A 237 29.34 8.52 29.67
CA LEU A 237 28.80 9.26 28.52
C LEU A 237 27.75 10.29 28.95
N LEU A 238 26.85 9.94 29.88
CA LEU A 238 25.87 10.88 30.46
C LEU A 238 26.57 12.04 31.19
N LYS A 239 27.57 11.74 32.01
CA LYS A 239 28.34 12.77 32.73
C LYS A 239 29.13 13.67 31.79
N ALA A 240 29.73 13.11 30.74
CA ALA A 240 30.46 13.85 29.71
C ALA A 240 29.54 14.81 28.95
N HIS A 241 28.35 14.35 28.57
CA HIS A 241 27.34 15.22 27.96
C HIS A 241 26.88 16.35 28.88
N ALA A 242 26.52 16.03 30.12
CA ALA A 242 26.10 17.04 31.09
C ALA A 242 27.19 18.11 31.30
N ALA A 243 28.45 17.68 31.44
CA ALA A 243 29.59 18.60 31.57
C ALA A 243 29.75 19.53 30.35
N VAL A 244 29.50 19.02 29.14
CA VAL A 244 29.53 19.79 27.89
C VAL A 244 28.32 20.72 27.75
N TRP A 245 27.12 20.28 28.15
CA TRP A 245 25.93 21.13 28.13
C TRP A 245 26.10 22.32 29.09
N HIS A 246 26.54 22.08 30.33
CA HIS A 246 26.79 23.16 31.30
C HIS A 246 27.90 24.11 30.86
N LEU A 247 28.91 23.60 30.17
CA LEU A 247 29.94 24.42 29.54
C LEU A 247 29.34 25.34 28.48
N TYR A 248 28.56 24.80 27.55
CA TYR A 248 27.90 25.56 26.49
C TYR A 248 26.95 26.62 27.09
N ASP A 249 26.10 26.21 28.02
CA ASP A 249 25.10 27.05 28.66
C ASP A 249 25.71 28.26 29.36
N ARG A 250 26.80 28.06 30.12
CA ARG A 250 27.43 29.14 30.91
C ARG A 250 28.30 30.07 30.08
N LEU A 251 29.10 29.52 29.16
CA LEU A 251 30.14 30.30 28.48
C LEU A 251 29.75 30.77 27.08
N TYR A 252 28.92 30.01 26.37
CA TYR A 252 28.72 30.18 24.93
C TYR A 252 27.31 30.61 24.57
N ARG A 253 26.28 30.03 25.20
CA ARG A 253 24.87 30.30 24.91
C ARG A 253 24.51 31.79 24.96
N PRO A 254 24.98 32.62 25.93
CA PRO A 254 24.63 34.04 25.98
C PRO A 254 25.07 34.83 24.73
N ARG A 255 26.17 34.41 24.08
CA ARG A 255 26.73 35.06 22.90
C ARG A 255 26.31 34.39 21.59
N GLN A 256 26.30 33.06 21.58
CA GLN A 256 26.10 32.27 20.36
C GLN A 256 24.63 31.93 20.11
N GLN A 257 23.80 31.91 21.15
CA GLN A 257 22.35 31.68 21.05
C GLN A 257 21.97 30.37 20.33
N GLY A 258 22.82 29.34 20.39
CA GLY A 258 22.51 28.02 19.85
C GLY A 258 21.82 27.12 20.87
N GLN A 259 21.45 25.94 20.39
CA GLN A 259 20.83 24.85 21.13
C GLN A 259 21.72 23.60 21.10
N LEU A 260 21.69 22.82 22.16
CA LEU A 260 22.52 21.64 22.37
C LEU A 260 21.68 20.47 22.91
N SER A 261 21.91 19.28 22.35
CA SER A 261 21.24 18.04 22.76
C SER A 261 22.16 16.82 22.59
N MET A 262 21.63 15.63 22.89
CA MET A 262 22.25 14.33 22.63
C MET A 262 21.34 13.54 21.70
N ALA A 263 21.89 12.94 20.64
CA ALA A 263 21.08 12.14 19.71
C ALA A 263 20.81 10.75 20.30
N LEU A 264 19.55 10.47 20.60
CA LEU A 264 19.10 9.26 21.25
C LEU A 264 18.40 8.37 20.24
N ALA A 265 18.89 7.14 20.07
CA ALA A 265 18.31 6.21 19.13
C ALA A 265 17.32 5.26 19.80
N SER A 266 16.25 4.89 19.10
CA SER A 266 15.27 3.93 19.60
C SER A 266 14.60 3.11 18.51
N HIS A 267 14.29 1.86 18.85
CA HIS A 267 13.33 1.02 18.13
C HIS A 267 11.89 1.33 18.58
N TRP A 268 10.91 0.76 17.88
CA TRP A 268 9.54 0.72 18.36
C TRP A 268 9.13 -0.74 18.60
N ILE A 269 8.30 -0.96 19.63
CA ILE A 269 7.89 -2.29 20.05
C ILE A 269 6.38 -2.38 20.25
N LYS A 270 5.82 -3.48 19.77
CA LYS A 270 4.41 -3.81 19.84
C LYS A 270 4.21 -5.02 20.77
N PRO A 271 3.18 -4.98 21.63
CA PRO A 271 2.91 -6.10 22.52
C PRO A 271 2.48 -7.34 21.73
N SER A 272 3.04 -8.49 22.09
CA SER A 272 2.65 -9.78 21.49
C SER A 272 1.22 -10.19 21.86
N ARG A 273 0.71 -9.70 23.01
CA ARG A 273 -0.64 -9.95 23.52
C ARG A 273 -1.26 -8.68 24.08
N THR A 274 -2.58 -8.61 24.15
CA THR A 274 -3.32 -7.42 24.65
C THR A 274 -3.33 -7.26 26.18
N ARG A 275 -2.54 -8.05 26.92
CA ARG A 275 -2.48 -8.05 28.40
C ARG A 275 -1.58 -6.92 28.90
N LEU A 276 -1.87 -6.45 30.13
CA LEU A 276 -1.09 -5.37 30.76
C LEU A 276 0.38 -5.74 30.97
N GLU A 277 0.68 -7.01 31.21
CA GLU A 277 2.05 -7.52 31.34
C GLU A 277 2.88 -7.28 30.07
N SER A 278 2.37 -7.65 28.89
CA SER A 278 3.02 -7.38 27.60
C SER A 278 3.26 -5.89 27.36
N LEU A 279 2.35 -5.02 27.82
CA LEU A 279 2.53 -3.57 27.74
C LEU A 279 3.65 -3.07 28.66
N ARG A 280 3.76 -3.62 29.88
CA ARG A 280 4.87 -3.31 30.79
C ARG A 280 6.22 -3.77 30.23
N GLU A 281 6.27 -4.93 29.58
CA GLU A 281 7.48 -5.39 28.89
C GLU A 281 7.85 -4.49 27.70
N CYS A 282 6.86 -4.02 26.93
CA CYS A 282 7.10 -3.02 25.88
C CYS A 282 7.69 -1.72 26.45
N GLN A 283 7.10 -1.19 27.52
CA GLN A 283 7.60 -0.01 28.21
C GLN A 283 9.03 -0.21 28.71
N CYS A 284 9.29 -1.36 29.35
CA CYS A 284 10.61 -1.67 29.88
C CYS A 284 11.65 -1.84 28.75
N SER A 285 11.26 -2.36 27.58
CA SER A 285 12.11 -2.44 26.40
C SER A 285 12.55 -1.05 25.91
N LEU A 286 11.60 -0.11 25.81
CA LEU A 286 11.91 1.28 25.47
C LEU A 286 12.78 1.94 26.56
N ASP A 287 12.53 1.64 27.84
CA ASP A 287 13.36 2.14 28.93
C ASP A 287 14.80 1.64 28.87
N HIS A 288 15.04 0.38 28.48
CA HIS A 288 16.39 -0.19 28.38
C HIS A 288 17.22 0.34 27.20
N VAL A 289 16.57 0.99 26.23
CA VAL A 289 17.24 1.51 25.02
C VAL A 289 17.21 3.03 25.01
N LEU A 290 16.02 3.62 24.96
CA LEU A 290 15.82 5.06 24.91
C LEU A 290 15.86 5.68 26.31
N GLY A 291 15.07 5.12 27.24
CA GLY A 291 14.95 5.66 28.60
C GLY A 291 16.25 5.66 29.39
N TRP A 292 17.18 4.74 29.08
CA TRP A 292 18.50 4.64 29.70
C TRP A 292 19.24 5.98 29.66
N PHE A 293 19.13 6.70 28.54
CA PHE A 293 19.75 8.01 28.35
C PHE A 293 18.73 9.14 28.39
N ALA A 294 17.52 8.96 27.86
CA ALA A 294 16.52 10.02 27.79
C ALA A 294 16.00 10.42 29.19
N ARG A 295 15.71 9.46 30.07
CA ARG A 295 15.12 9.78 31.37
C ARG A 295 16.05 10.64 32.25
N PRO A 296 17.35 10.31 32.41
CA PRO A 296 18.26 11.18 33.13
C PRO A 296 18.28 12.63 32.61
N LEU A 297 18.11 12.84 31.30
CA LEU A 297 18.19 14.17 30.68
C LEU A 297 16.89 14.97 30.79
N PHE A 298 15.72 14.33 30.66
CA PHE A 298 14.44 15.01 30.49
C PHE A 298 13.50 14.94 31.70
N THR A 299 13.83 14.19 32.76
CA THR A 299 12.94 14.04 33.92
C THR A 299 13.57 14.45 35.26
N ASP A 300 14.33 13.56 35.88
CA ASP A 300 14.69 13.61 37.30
C ASP A 300 16.16 13.27 37.57
N GLY A 301 16.98 13.27 36.52
CA GLY A 301 18.42 13.02 36.61
C GLY A 301 18.81 11.57 36.89
N ASP A 302 17.86 10.64 36.94
CA ASP A 302 18.09 9.26 37.38
C ASP A 302 17.64 8.22 36.34
N TYR A 303 18.15 7.01 36.46
CA TYR A 303 17.85 5.90 35.55
C TYR A 303 16.39 5.41 35.67
N PRO A 304 15.83 4.81 34.59
CA PRO A 304 14.48 4.27 34.61
C PRO A 304 14.25 3.25 35.74
N PRO A 305 13.07 3.29 36.41
CA PRO A 305 12.74 2.32 37.46
C PRO A 305 12.87 0.87 37.02
N CYS A 306 12.43 0.52 35.80
CA CYS A 306 12.54 -0.85 35.31
C CYS A 306 13.99 -1.32 35.17
N MET A 307 14.90 -0.44 34.77
CA MET A 307 16.33 -0.77 34.69
C MET A 307 16.93 -0.97 36.08
N LYS A 308 16.62 -0.08 37.03
CA LYS A 308 17.10 -0.21 38.41
C LYS A 308 16.63 -1.52 39.06
N GLU A 309 15.37 -1.88 38.85
CA GLU A 309 14.79 -3.13 39.36
C GLU A 309 15.45 -4.37 38.76
N ARG A 310 15.67 -4.41 37.44
CA ARG A 310 16.22 -5.59 36.75
C ARG A 310 17.74 -5.73 36.86
N LEU A 311 18.47 -4.62 36.87
CA LEU A 311 19.94 -4.62 36.87
C LEU A 311 20.53 -4.55 38.27
N GLY A 312 19.80 -4.00 39.25
CA GLY A 312 20.27 -3.88 40.63
C GLY A 312 21.65 -3.21 40.71
N SER A 313 22.60 -3.88 41.37
CA SER A 313 23.97 -3.39 41.57
C SER A 313 24.83 -3.33 40.29
N ARG A 314 24.37 -3.90 39.18
CA ARG A 314 25.08 -3.86 37.88
C ARG A 314 25.00 -2.48 37.23
N LEU A 315 23.99 -1.69 37.58
CA LEU A 315 23.80 -0.33 37.10
C LEU A 315 24.43 0.66 38.10
N PRO A 316 25.29 1.59 37.66
CA PRO A 316 25.82 2.63 38.54
C PRO A 316 24.69 3.49 39.16
N SER A 317 24.93 4.05 40.35
CA SER A 317 24.01 5.00 40.98
C SER A 317 24.51 6.43 40.82
N PHE A 318 23.61 7.37 40.53
CA PHE A 318 23.91 8.79 40.57
C PHE A 318 23.82 9.33 42.01
N THR A 319 24.77 10.18 42.41
CA THR A 319 24.60 10.98 43.62
C THR A 319 23.54 12.07 43.41
N PRO A 320 22.95 12.65 44.47
CA PRO A 320 22.00 13.76 44.33
C PRO A 320 22.55 14.94 43.50
N GLU A 321 23.83 15.25 43.64
CA GLU A 321 24.52 16.30 42.88
C GLU A 321 24.62 15.92 41.41
N GLU A 322 25.02 14.69 41.10
CA GLU A 322 25.11 14.23 39.71
C GLU A 322 23.75 14.20 39.02
N ARG A 323 22.69 13.78 39.73
CA ARG A 323 21.31 13.86 39.22
C ARG A 323 20.94 15.29 38.84
N ALA A 324 21.27 16.25 39.70
CA ALA A 324 21.03 17.67 39.43
C ALA A 324 21.89 18.21 38.27
N GLN A 325 23.09 17.67 38.07
CA GLN A 325 23.95 18.06 36.94
C GLN A 325 23.43 17.50 35.60
N VAL A 326 22.87 16.29 35.56
CA VAL A 326 22.40 15.66 34.32
C VAL A 326 20.98 16.08 33.95
N ASN A 327 20.12 16.36 34.94
CA ASN A 327 18.75 16.74 34.68
C ASN A 327 18.64 18.07 33.91
N GLY A 328 17.81 18.10 32.86
CA GLY A 328 17.56 19.29 32.05
C GLY A 328 18.69 19.67 31.09
N THR A 329 19.64 18.76 30.81
CA THR A 329 20.81 19.05 29.95
C THR A 329 20.57 18.84 28.45
N ALA A 330 19.34 19.08 27.99
CA ALA A 330 19.01 19.02 26.56
C ALA A 330 17.94 20.05 26.20
N ASP A 331 18.22 20.88 25.19
CA ASP A 331 17.33 21.98 24.80
C ASP A 331 16.17 21.51 23.92
N PHE A 332 16.33 20.36 23.27
CA PHE A 332 15.35 19.67 22.45
C PHE A 332 15.62 18.16 22.49
N PHE A 333 14.63 17.35 22.14
CA PHE A 333 14.77 15.91 22.03
C PHE A 333 15.31 15.52 20.64
N ALA A 334 16.58 15.12 20.55
CA ALA A 334 17.18 14.69 19.30
C ALA A 334 16.96 13.18 19.08
N LEU A 335 15.99 12.80 18.24
CA LEU A 335 15.62 11.40 17.99
C LEU A 335 16.36 10.82 16.78
N SER A 336 16.95 9.63 16.94
CA SER A 336 17.44 8.80 15.84
C SER A 336 16.57 7.54 15.71
N HIS A 337 15.96 7.34 14.53
CA HIS A 337 15.07 6.21 14.28
C HIS A 337 15.27 5.64 12.88
N GLY A 338 15.56 4.34 12.78
CA GLY A 338 15.71 3.64 11.51
C GLY A 338 16.73 2.52 11.58
N ALA A 339 17.36 2.24 10.45
CA ALA A 339 18.23 1.07 10.24
C ALA A 339 19.50 1.00 11.11
N ALA A 340 19.80 2.03 11.91
CA ALA A 340 20.94 2.02 12.82
C ALA A 340 20.71 1.08 14.01
N LEU A 341 19.48 1.02 14.54
CA LEU A 341 19.10 0.12 15.62
C LEU A 341 18.09 -0.93 15.16
N SER A 342 17.04 -0.51 14.46
CA SER A 342 15.87 -1.34 14.26
C SER A 342 16.14 -2.57 13.39
N PHE A 343 15.73 -3.74 13.86
CA PHE A 343 15.95 -5.05 13.24
C PHE A 343 17.43 -5.39 13.01
N GLN A 344 18.36 -4.73 13.71
CA GLN A 344 19.81 -4.92 13.51
C GLN A 344 20.55 -5.07 14.84
N LEU A 345 20.57 -4.02 15.65
CA LEU A 345 21.33 -3.96 16.90
C LEU A 345 20.46 -4.20 18.14
N ILE A 346 19.16 -4.32 17.99
CA ILE A 346 18.25 -4.77 19.04
C ILE A 346 18.14 -6.29 18.99
N ASN A 347 18.38 -6.95 20.12
CA ASN A 347 18.31 -8.41 20.25
C ASN A 347 17.08 -8.85 21.07
N GLU A 348 16.77 -10.14 21.03
CA GLU A 348 15.61 -10.71 21.75
C GLU A 348 15.61 -10.40 23.26
N SER A 349 16.81 -10.34 23.88
CA SER A 349 16.94 -10.03 25.30
C SER A 349 16.45 -8.62 25.67
N LEU A 350 16.48 -7.68 24.71
CA LEU A 350 15.99 -6.31 24.89
C LEU A 350 14.54 -6.14 24.43
N MET A 351 13.99 -7.09 23.68
CA MET A 351 12.58 -7.10 23.25
C MET A 351 11.64 -7.68 24.30
N PHE A 352 12.16 -8.44 25.26
CA PHE A 352 11.37 -9.06 26.35
C PHE A 352 10.15 -9.86 25.85
N GLY A 353 10.35 -10.65 24.78
CA GLY A 353 9.31 -11.49 24.18
C GLY A 353 8.19 -10.71 23.45
N GLN A 354 8.40 -9.44 23.17
CA GLN A 354 7.50 -8.60 22.37
C GLN A 354 8.01 -8.49 20.93
N LEU A 355 7.28 -7.77 20.07
CA LEU A 355 7.51 -7.73 18.63
C LEU A 355 8.03 -6.36 18.20
N GLU A 356 9.16 -6.30 17.51
CA GLU A 356 9.67 -5.05 16.94
C GLU A 356 8.83 -4.61 15.73
N GLU A 357 8.63 -3.28 15.58
CA GLU A 357 7.89 -2.68 14.46
C GLU A 357 8.50 -1.32 14.05
N LEU A 358 8.24 -0.87 12.81
CA LEU A 358 8.71 0.43 12.30
C LEU A 358 7.59 1.49 12.36
N ASP A 359 7.16 1.88 13.57
CA ASP A 359 6.12 2.91 13.76
C ASP A 359 6.70 4.17 14.42
N LEU A 360 7.17 5.10 13.57
CA LEU A 360 7.73 6.37 14.01
C LEU A 360 6.67 7.28 14.67
N ARG A 361 5.41 7.24 14.21
CA ARG A 361 4.32 8.07 14.77
C ARG A 361 4.04 7.69 16.22
N MET A 362 3.92 6.40 16.51
CA MET A 362 3.72 5.92 17.87
C MET A 362 4.92 6.23 18.78
N LEU A 363 6.15 6.10 18.26
CA LEU A 363 7.36 6.45 19.00
C LEU A 363 7.41 7.96 19.35
N LEU A 364 7.12 8.83 18.37
CA LEU A 364 7.04 10.28 18.58
C LEU A 364 5.98 10.65 19.61
N TYR A 365 4.80 10.02 19.54
CA TYR A 365 3.75 10.21 20.54
C TYR A 365 4.17 9.71 21.93
N TRP A 366 4.85 8.57 22.01
CA TRP A 366 5.36 8.04 23.28
C TRP A 366 6.38 9.00 23.92
N ILE A 367 7.33 9.52 23.14
CA ILE A 367 8.31 10.52 23.60
C ILE A 367 7.60 11.77 24.12
N ASN A 368 6.63 12.27 23.36
CA ASN A 368 5.82 13.43 23.73
C ASN A 368 5.06 13.22 25.04
N ALA A 369 4.57 12.00 25.29
CA ALA A 369 3.85 11.66 26.51
C ALA A 369 4.80 11.43 27.71
N GLU A 370 5.94 10.77 27.50
CA GLU A 370 6.86 10.36 28.57
C GLU A 370 7.71 11.53 29.10
N TYR A 371 8.08 12.47 28.24
CA TYR A 371 9.07 13.52 28.55
C TYR A 371 8.50 14.94 28.54
N ASP A 372 7.20 15.09 28.84
CA ASP A 372 6.50 16.38 28.96
C ASP A 372 6.55 17.25 27.69
N LYS A 373 6.23 16.63 26.55
CA LYS A 373 6.04 17.32 25.24
C LYS A 373 7.23 18.19 24.80
N PRO A 374 8.47 17.66 24.78
CA PRO A 374 9.61 18.45 24.36
C PRO A 374 9.52 18.76 22.85
N PRO A 375 10.19 19.82 22.36
CA PRO A 375 10.47 19.95 20.93
C PRO A 375 11.30 18.74 20.45
N ILE A 376 10.85 18.05 19.42
CA ILE A 376 11.50 16.83 18.90
C ILE A 376 12.14 17.14 17.54
N PHE A 377 13.45 16.98 17.43
CA PHE A 377 14.16 16.99 16.15
C PHE A 377 14.53 15.54 15.80
N VAL A 378 13.94 15.00 14.72
CA VAL A 378 14.36 13.70 14.18
C VAL A 378 15.70 13.87 13.46
N VAL A 379 16.80 13.75 14.20
CA VAL A 379 18.16 14.03 13.73
C VAL A 379 18.76 12.93 12.84
N GLN A 380 18.11 11.78 12.76
CA GLN A 380 18.47 10.72 11.82
C GLN A 380 17.28 9.80 11.57
N SER A 381 16.85 9.70 10.31
CA SER A 381 15.89 8.68 9.90
C SER A 381 16.07 8.24 8.45
N GLY A 382 15.83 6.96 8.18
CA GLY A 382 16.04 6.34 6.88
C GLY A 382 16.23 4.83 6.97
N TRP A 383 16.17 4.18 5.81
CA TRP A 383 16.40 2.74 5.67
C TRP A 383 17.67 2.45 4.87
N TYR A 384 17.84 1.23 4.37
CA TYR A 384 18.97 0.84 3.54
C TYR A 384 18.53 -0.02 2.36
N VAL A 385 19.41 -0.07 1.35
CA VAL A 385 19.35 -0.99 0.21
C VAL A 385 20.60 -1.85 0.17
N LEU A 386 20.60 -2.88 -0.67
CA LEU A 386 21.78 -3.72 -0.90
C LEU A 386 22.98 -2.91 -1.44
N GLY A 387 24.20 -3.37 -1.16
CA GLY A 387 25.44 -2.70 -1.59
C GLY A 387 25.64 -2.65 -3.11
N ASN A 388 24.94 -3.47 -3.88
CA ASN A 388 24.94 -3.45 -5.35
C ASN A 388 23.87 -2.52 -5.95
N THR A 389 22.93 -2.01 -5.16
CA THR A 389 21.91 -1.06 -5.59
C THR A 389 22.55 0.30 -5.88
N LYS A 390 22.40 0.79 -7.12
CA LYS A 390 23.05 2.03 -7.59
C LYS A 390 22.15 3.26 -7.37
N THR A 391 21.66 3.87 -8.45
CA THR A 391 20.84 5.09 -8.43
C THR A 391 19.35 4.83 -8.24
N GLU A 392 18.92 3.58 -8.44
CA GLU A 392 17.52 3.21 -8.34
C GLU A 392 17.25 2.47 -7.04
N ASP A 393 16.74 3.21 -6.06
CA ASP A 393 16.57 2.78 -4.69
C ASP A 393 15.12 2.95 -4.20
N PRO A 394 14.11 2.45 -4.93
CA PRO A 394 12.71 2.65 -4.58
C PRO A 394 12.37 2.14 -3.19
N LYS A 395 13.06 1.09 -2.70
CA LYS A 395 12.89 0.59 -1.33
C LYS A 395 13.23 1.68 -0.32
N HIS A 396 14.39 2.30 -0.43
CA HIS A 396 14.79 3.39 0.46
C HIS A 396 13.82 4.58 0.35
N MET A 397 13.43 4.95 -0.86
CA MET A 397 12.45 6.01 -1.13
C MET A 397 11.11 5.77 -0.41
N TYR A 398 10.52 4.58 -0.50
CA TYR A 398 9.21 4.30 0.11
C TYR A 398 9.26 4.18 1.64
N TYR A 399 10.39 3.72 2.22
CA TYR A 399 10.60 3.82 3.67
C TYR A 399 10.74 5.28 4.13
N LEU A 400 11.49 6.09 3.38
CA LEU A 400 11.62 7.53 3.64
C LEU A 400 10.24 8.22 3.57
N LYS A 401 9.44 7.92 2.53
CA LYS A 401 8.06 8.39 2.39
C LYS A 401 7.21 8.06 3.63
N ARG A 402 7.26 6.80 4.10
CA ARG A 402 6.53 6.37 5.30
C ARG A 402 6.98 7.11 6.55
N PHE A 403 8.27 7.23 6.80
CA PHE A 403 8.75 7.92 8.00
C PHE A 403 8.34 9.40 8.01
N ILE A 404 8.46 10.09 6.88
CA ILE A 404 8.01 11.49 6.77
C ILE A 404 6.49 11.59 6.95
N ALA A 405 5.71 10.71 6.33
CA ALA A 405 4.25 10.73 6.47
C ALA A 405 3.77 10.46 7.91
N GLU A 406 4.43 9.54 8.61
CA GLU A 406 4.12 9.24 10.02
C GLU A 406 4.56 10.37 10.96
N ALA A 407 5.66 11.06 10.65
CA ALA A 407 6.03 12.30 11.34
C ALA A 407 4.97 13.40 11.13
N LEU A 408 4.50 13.60 9.89
CA LEU A 408 3.43 14.57 9.58
C LEU A 408 2.14 14.27 10.35
N LYS A 409 1.70 13.00 10.36
CA LYS A 409 0.54 12.57 11.15
C LYS A 409 0.72 12.83 12.64
N SER A 410 1.93 12.64 13.18
CA SER A 410 2.20 12.94 14.59
C SER A 410 2.01 14.42 14.93
N ILE A 411 2.34 15.32 14.01
CA ILE A 411 2.17 16.77 14.17
C ILE A 411 0.68 17.12 14.07
N ILE A 412 0.06 16.79 12.93
CA ILE A 412 -1.28 17.27 12.57
C ILE A 412 -2.38 16.57 13.39
N ILE A 413 -2.28 15.24 13.56
CA ILE A 413 -3.35 14.45 14.20
C ILE A 413 -3.08 14.28 15.70
N ASP A 414 -1.83 14.09 16.09
CA ASP A 414 -1.49 13.76 17.48
C ASP A 414 -0.98 14.95 18.31
N GLY A 415 -0.71 16.09 17.67
CA GLY A 415 -0.25 17.32 18.34
C GLY A 415 1.16 17.21 18.93
N VAL A 416 2.02 16.37 18.34
CA VAL A 416 3.43 16.23 18.75
C VAL A 416 4.25 17.38 18.19
N ASN A 417 5.09 18.00 19.03
CA ASN A 417 5.94 19.12 18.63
C ASN A 417 7.22 18.65 17.90
N VAL A 418 7.07 18.14 16.67
CA VAL A 418 8.22 17.78 15.83
C VAL A 418 8.68 19.02 15.05
N ILE A 419 9.92 19.47 15.30
CA ILE A 419 10.47 20.71 14.74
C ILE A 419 11.34 20.48 13.49
N GLY A 420 11.77 19.24 13.24
CA GLY A 420 12.64 18.94 12.11
C GLY A 420 12.82 17.47 11.79
N TYR A 421 13.26 17.20 10.57
CA TYR A 421 13.52 15.87 10.05
C TYR A 421 14.81 15.82 9.23
N THR A 422 15.72 14.93 9.62
CA THR A 422 16.99 14.65 8.94
C THR A 422 16.94 13.31 8.22
N ALA A 423 16.90 13.35 6.89
CA ALA A 423 17.08 12.14 6.07
C ALA A 423 18.52 11.61 6.21
N TRP A 424 18.66 10.30 6.39
CA TRP A 424 19.95 9.65 6.55
C TRP A 424 20.19 8.57 5.48
N SER A 425 21.25 8.66 4.67
CA SER A 425 22.36 9.64 4.66
C SER A 425 22.38 10.52 3.40
N LEU A 426 23.18 11.59 3.38
CA LEU A 426 23.41 12.38 2.16
C LEU A 426 24.00 11.52 1.04
N ILE A 427 25.05 10.77 1.36
CA ILE A 427 25.86 9.99 0.41
C ILE A 427 26.12 8.58 0.95
N ASP A 428 26.36 7.64 0.04
CA ASP A 428 26.83 6.30 0.39
C ASP A 428 28.24 6.37 0.99
N GLY A 429 28.47 5.63 2.07
CA GLY A 429 29.76 5.56 2.76
C GLY A 429 29.96 4.23 3.47
N PHE A 430 30.91 4.18 4.39
CA PHE A 430 31.20 2.98 5.19
C PHE A 430 30.13 2.76 6.28
N GLU A 431 29.37 1.66 6.22
CA GLU A 431 28.23 1.37 7.11
C GLU A 431 28.59 0.51 8.32
N TRP A 432 29.65 0.92 9.03
CA TRP A 432 30.05 0.36 10.32
C TRP A 432 30.28 -1.16 10.26
N HIS A 433 29.55 -1.93 11.07
CA HIS A 433 29.64 -3.39 11.08
C HIS A 433 29.11 -4.06 9.80
N ARG A 434 28.47 -3.31 8.89
CA ARG A 434 27.99 -3.80 7.58
C ARG A 434 28.88 -3.37 6.42
N GLU A 435 29.98 -2.65 6.71
CA GLU A 435 31.00 -2.29 5.73
C GLU A 435 30.35 -1.63 4.50
N TYR A 436 30.67 -2.08 3.28
CA TYR A 436 30.02 -1.62 2.04
C TYR A 436 28.92 -2.59 1.55
N GLY A 437 28.47 -3.52 2.38
CA GLY A 437 27.45 -4.52 2.03
C GLY A 437 26.04 -3.94 1.88
N ILE A 438 25.81 -2.72 2.39
CA ILE A 438 24.57 -1.97 2.26
C ILE A 438 24.84 -0.52 1.85
N ARG A 439 23.81 0.19 1.40
CA ARG A 439 23.84 1.61 1.04
C ARG A 439 22.68 2.36 1.68
N ARG A 440 22.92 3.61 2.09
CA ARG A 440 21.93 4.48 2.76
C ARG A 440 21.88 5.90 2.22
N GLY A 441 22.81 6.27 1.34
CA GLY A 441 22.89 7.61 0.78
C GLY A 441 21.75 7.91 -0.16
N LEU A 442 21.25 9.15 -0.12
CA LEU A 442 20.41 9.74 -1.16
C LEU A 442 21.20 9.93 -2.47
N TYR A 443 22.53 9.99 -2.39
CA TYR A 443 23.44 10.04 -3.52
C TYR A 443 24.30 8.78 -3.58
N TYR A 444 24.31 8.15 -4.75
CA TYR A 444 25.18 7.03 -5.08
C TYR A 444 26.62 7.50 -5.21
N VAL A 445 27.53 6.67 -4.72
CA VAL A 445 28.98 6.82 -4.88
C VAL A 445 29.55 5.49 -5.36
N ASP A 446 30.24 5.51 -6.51
CA ASP A 446 31.04 4.38 -6.96
C ASP A 446 32.44 4.46 -6.35
N PHE A 447 32.65 3.64 -5.31
CA PHE A 447 33.90 3.57 -4.56
C PHE A 447 35.10 3.08 -5.40
N ASN A 448 34.88 2.58 -6.61
CA ASN A 448 35.94 2.14 -7.52
C ASN A 448 36.43 3.24 -8.46
N THR A 449 35.74 4.38 -8.52
CA THR A 449 36.10 5.51 -9.37
C THR A 449 36.96 6.52 -8.61
N LEU A 450 37.92 7.14 -9.30
CA LEU A 450 38.83 8.12 -8.68
C LEU A 450 38.11 9.42 -8.27
N ASP A 451 37.03 9.79 -8.98
CA ASP A 451 36.32 11.04 -8.76
C ASP A 451 35.11 10.91 -7.83
N MET A 452 34.71 9.67 -7.47
CA MET A 452 33.66 9.34 -6.51
C MET A 452 32.44 10.26 -6.64
N LYS A 453 31.92 10.41 -7.86
CA LYS A 453 30.82 11.36 -8.11
C LYS A 453 29.62 11.07 -7.22
N ARG A 454 28.94 12.14 -6.83
CA ARG A 454 27.67 12.09 -6.09
C ARG A 454 26.54 12.08 -7.10
N GLU A 455 26.03 10.89 -7.41
CA GLU A 455 24.94 10.72 -8.38
C GLU A 455 23.59 10.64 -7.66
N PRO A 456 22.61 11.51 -7.98
CA PRO A 456 21.34 11.53 -7.25
C PRO A 456 20.55 10.24 -7.49
N LYS A 457 20.09 9.61 -6.41
CA LYS A 457 19.21 8.45 -6.49
C LYS A 457 17.74 8.84 -6.66
N THR A 458 16.88 7.85 -6.85
CA THR A 458 15.41 8.05 -6.87
C THR A 458 14.92 8.69 -5.56
N SER A 459 15.50 8.29 -4.43
CA SER A 459 15.21 8.86 -3.11
C SER A 459 15.62 10.34 -2.96
N ALA A 460 16.75 10.78 -3.55
CA ALA A 460 17.13 12.20 -3.57
C ALA A 460 16.10 13.05 -4.32
N THR A 461 15.65 12.56 -5.47
CA THR A 461 14.64 13.25 -6.29
C THR A 461 13.31 13.36 -5.53
N PHE A 462 12.88 12.26 -4.90
CA PHE A 462 11.70 12.25 -4.03
C PHE A 462 11.83 13.26 -2.88
N TYR A 463 12.94 13.22 -2.13
CA TYR A 463 13.11 14.07 -0.94
C TYR A 463 13.14 15.55 -1.31
N ARG A 464 13.83 15.91 -2.40
CA ARG A 464 13.80 17.27 -2.96
C ARG A 464 12.38 17.74 -3.24
N ASN A 465 11.55 16.89 -3.86
CA ASN A 465 10.17 17.25 -4.20
C ASN A 465 9.29 17.43 -2.94
N VAL A 466 9.52 16.63 -1.89
CA VAL A 466 8.84 16.79 -0.60
C VAL A 466 9.21 18.13 0.04
N ILE A 467 10.50 18.48 0.06
CA ILE A 467 10.99 19.75 0.62
C ILE A 467 10.38 20.94 -0.13
N GLN A 468 10.43 20.91 -1.47
CA GLN A 468 9.87 21.99 -2.31
C GLN A 468 8.38 22.24 -2.08
N ARG A 469 7.63 21.21 -1.68
CA ARG A 469 6.19 21.28 -1.39
C ARG A 469 5.88 21.39 0.10
N ASN A 470 6.91 21.43 0.95
CA ASN A 470 6.83 21.33 2.39
C ASN A 470 5.90 20.19 2.89
N GLY A 471 5.96 19.01 2.27
CA GLY A 471 5.11 17.88 2.63
C GLY A 471 4.41 17.23 1.43
N PHE A 472 3.15 16.81 1.65
CA PHE A 472 2.33 16.07 0.68
C PHE A 472 1.02 16.80 0.40
N PRO A 473 1.04 18.00 -0.22
CA PRO A 473 -0.18 18.75 -0.48
C PRO A 473 -1.15 17.92 -1.32
N GLU A 474 -2.43 18.03 -1.01
CA GLU A 474 -3.48 17.29 -1.72
C GLU A 474 -3.54 17.72 -3.18
N LEU A 475 -3.46 16.75 -4.09
CA LEU A 475 -3.60 16.98 -5.52
C LEU A 475 -5.09 17.00 -5.91
N PRO A 476 -5.52 17.87 -6.85
CA PRO A 476 -6.91 17.94 -7.30
C PRO A 476 -7.48 16.58 -7.74
N GLU A 477 -6.62 15.73 -8.34
CA GLU A 477 -6.98 14.39 -8.81
C GLU A 477 -7.42 13.45 -7.69
N ASN A 478 -6.91 13.64 -6.47
CA ASN A 478 -7.21 12.79 -5.30
C ASN A 478 -8.48 13.20 -4.56
N ARG A 479 -9.05 14.38 -4.87
CA ARG A 479 -10.27 14.87 -4.20
C ARG A 479 -11.49 14.06 -4.62
N PRO A 480 -12.42 13.73 -3.72
CA PRO A 480 -13.66 13.07 -4.10
C PRO A 480 -14.43 13.88 -5.15
N ALA A 481 -14.85 13.23 -6.23
CA ALA A 481 -15.70 13.85 -7.24
C ALA A 481 -17.17 13.80 -6.83
N GLN A 482 -17.91 14.85 -7.18
CA GLN A 482 -19.37 14.85 -7.13
C GLN A 482 -19.92 14.63 -8.53
N GLY A 483 -20.99 13.85 -8.64
CA GLY A 483 -21.59 13.47 -9.91
C GLY A 483 -22.41 12.19 -9.79
N ILE A 484 -23.13 11.88 -10.86
CA ILE A 484 -24.03 10.73 -10.96
C ILE A 484 -23.65 9.91 -12.21
N PHE A 485 -23.89 8.61 -12.15
CA PHE A 485 -23.73 7.70 -13.27
C PHE A 485 -24.91 7.83 -14.26
N PRO A 486 -24.84 7.21 -15.46
CA PRO A 486 -25.98 7.11 -16.36
C PRO A 486 -27.22 6.47 -15.70
N CYS A 487 -28.42 6.78 -16.18
CA CYS A 487 -29.67 6.20 -15.64
C CYS A 487 -29.79 4.69 -15.85
N ASP A 488 -29.17 4.16 -16.90
CA ASP A 488 -29.14 2.73 -17.25
C ASP A 488 -27.92 2.00 -16.65
N PHE A 489 -27.23 2.61 -15.68
CA PHE A 489 -26.05 2.02 -15.06
C PHE A 489 -26.38 0.74 -14.31
N ALA A 490 -25.59 -0.30 -14.56
CA ALA A 490 -25.74 -1.59 -13.92
C ALA A 490 -25.07 -1.58 -12.53
N TRP A 491 -25.88 -1.42 -11.49
CA TRP A 491 -25.49 -1.61 -10.10
C TRP A 491 -25.66 -3.06 -9.72
N GLY A 492 -24.55 -3.73 -9.41
CA GLY A 492 -24.56 -5.16 -9.14
C GLY A 492 -23.85 -5.58 -7.87
N VAL A 493 -24.08 -6.83 -7.51
CA VAL A 493 -23.27 -7.58 -6.53
C VAL A 493 -22.91 -8.92 -7.15
N SER A 494 -21.68 -9.37 -6.89
CA SER A 494 -21.13 -10.61 -7.43
C SER A 494 -21.02 -11.68 -6.35
N ALA A 495 -21.20 -12.93 -6.76
CA ALA A 495 -20.92 -14.11 -5.96
C ALA A 495 -20.23 -15.15 -6.86
N ASN A 496 -19.18 -15.82 -6.37
CA ASN A 496 -18.50 -16.83 -7.16
C ASN A 496 -19.43 -17.99 -7.53
N SER A 497 -20.28 -18.40 -6.58
CA SER A 497 -21.30 -19.42 -6.77
C SER A 497 -22.49 -19.14 -5.87
N ILE A 498 -23.69 -19.55 -6.31
CA ILE A 498 -24.90 -19.50 -5.47
C ILE A 498 -25.02 -20.74 -4.59
N GLN A 499 -25.76 -20.63 -3.49
CA GLN A 499 -26.11 -21.80 -2.70
C GLN A 499 -27.14 -22.62 -3.49
N VAL A 500 -26.74 -23.82 -3.90
CA VAL A 500 -27.60 -24.74 -4.65
C VAL A 500 -28.16 -25.80 -3.70
N GLU A 501 -29.48 -25.81 -3.54
CA GLU A 501 -30.21 -26.88 -2.86
C GLU A 501 -31.29 -27.41 -3.79
N THR A 502 -31.02 -28.56 -4.42
CA THR A 502 -31.91 -29.16 -5.42
C THR A 502 -33.05 -29.96 -4.81
N THR A 503 -33.08 -30.13 -3.50
CA THR A 503 -34.15 -30.85 -2.79
C THR A 503 -35.35 -29.92 -2.62
N PRO A 504 -36.54 -30.28 -3.14
CA PRO A 504 -37.75 -29.50 -2.90
C PRO A 504 -38.08 -29.42 -1.41
N SER A 505 -38.40 -28.23 -0.91
CA SER A 505 -38.83 -28.01 0.48
C SER A 505 -40.28 -28.44 0.74
N GLN A 506 -41.05 -28.69 -0.31
CA GLN A 506 -42.44 -29.13 -0.26
C GLN A 506 -42.72 -30.17 -1.34
N PHE A 507 -43.69 -31.05 -1.09
CA PHE A 507 -44.06 -32.16 -1.97
C PHE A 507 -42.91 -33.18 -2.22
N ALA A 508 -42.00 -33.32 -1.26
CA ALA A 508 -40.84 -34.22 -1.35
C ALA A 508 -41.05 -35.60 -0.72
N ASP A 509 -41.95 -35.73 0.26
CA ASP A 509 -42.21 -37.00 0.94
C ASP A 509 -43.34 -37.78 0.25
N PRO A 510 -43.05 -38.96 -0.36
CA PRO A 510 -44.06 -39.80 -0.99
C PRO A 510 -44.77 -40.72 0.01
N SER A 511 -44.39 -40.69 1.29
CA SER A 511 -44.96 -41.57 2.32
C SER A 511 -46.38 -41.16 2.68
N VAL A 512 -47.23 -42.14 2.98
CA VAL A 512 -48.59 -41.90 3.47
C VAL A 512 -48.62 -42.05 4.99
N TYR A 513 -49.26 -41.09 5.66
CA TYR A 513 -49.38 -41.05 7.11
C TYR A 513 -50.86 -41.17 7.53
N LEU A 514 -51.12 -41.93 8.59
CA LEU A 514 -52.34 -41.85 9.36
C LEU A 514 -52.22 -40.71 10.36
N TRP A 515 -53.05 -39.68 10.23
CA TRP A 515 -53.10 -38.57 11.16
C TRP A 515 -54.10 -38.85 12.28
N ASN A 516 -53.61 -38.96 13.51
CA ASN A 516 -54.45 -39.21 14.67
C ASN A 516 -55.07 -37.90 15.20
N ILE A 517 -56.14 -37.45 14.55
CA ILE A 517 -56.84 -36.19 14.84
C ILE A 517 -57.52 -36.22 16.22
N SER A 518 -57.93 -37.39 16.70
CA SER A 518 -58.82 -37.54 17.85
C SER A 518 -58.12 -37.67 19.20
N ASN A 519 -56.79 -37.83 19.23
CA ASN A 519 -56.03 -38.11 20.46
C ASN A 519 -54.88 -37.12 20.68
N ASN A 520 -53.69 -37.39 20.14
CA ASN A 520 -52.45 -36.63 20.41
C ASN A 520 -51.90 -35.87 19.19
N GLY A 521 -52.55 -35.97 18.02
CA GLY A 521 -52.11 -35.29 16.80
C GLY A 521 -50.94 -35.96 16.06
N GLU A 522 -50.50 -37.15 16.46
CA GLU A 522 -49.35 -37.83 15.86
C GLU A 522 -49.61 -38.32 14.42
N LEU A 523 -48.55 -38.30 13.60
CA LEU A 523 -48.53 -38.84 12.24
C LEU A 523 -47.85 -40.21 12.25
N MET A 524 -48.62 -41.28 12.01
CA MET A 524 -48.11 -42.64 11.92
C MET A 524 -47.84 -43.04 10.46
N ARG A 525 -46.57 -43.25 10.10
CA ARG A 525 -46.18 -43.67 8.74
C ARG A 525 -46.67 -45.09 8.44
N LEU A 526 -47.40 -45.26 7.34
CA LEU A 526 -47.83 -46.58 6.86
C LEU A 526 -46.68 -47.29 6.14
N LYS A 527 -46.23 -48.42 6.69
CA LYS A 527 -45.17 -49.23 6.07
C LYS A 527 -45.71 -49.97 4.83
N GLY A 528 -45.04 -49.81 3.69
CA GLY A 528 -45.38 -50.48 2.43
C GLY A 528 -46.39 -49.76 1.54
N VAL A 529 -46.90 -48.59 1.96
CA VAL A 529 -47.85 -47.78 1.18
C VAL A 529 -47.21 -46.44 0.82
N THR A 530 -46.98 -46.23 -0.47
CA THR A 530 -46.51 -44.94 -1.03
C THR A 530 -47.63 -44.28 -1.81
N ALA A 531 -47.72 -42.96 -1.74
CA ALA A 531 -48.63 -42.21 -2.60
C ALA A 531 -48.25 -42.43 -4.08
N PRO A 532 -49.23 -42.45 -5.00
CA PRO A 532 -48.93 -42.48 -6.42
C PRO A 532 -48.04 -41.30 -6.82
N PRO A 533 -47.15 -41.46 -7.82
CA PRO A 533 -46.24 -40.38 -8.24
C PRO A 533 -47.05 -39.12 -8.54
N LEU A 534 -46.70 -38.02 -7.87
CA LEU A 534 -47.29 -36.70 -8.12
C LEU A 534 -47.07 -36.34 -9.59
N ARG A 535 -48.14 -36.33 -10.40
CA ARG A 535 -48.13 -35.81 -11.78
C ARG A 535 -48.13 -34.27 -11.76
N ARG A 536 -47.20 -33.67 -11.04
CA ARG A 536 -47.03 -32.22 -10.91
C ARG A 536 -45.65 -31.85 -11.43
N THR A 537 -45.58 -30.85 -12.29
CA THR A 537 -44.32 -30.23 -12.68
C THR A 537 -43.74 -29.48 -11.48
N THR A 538 -42.46 -29.66 -11.17
CA THR A 538 -41.77 -28.92 -10.10
C THR A 538 -41.84 -27.42 -10.39
N HIS A 539 -42.30 -26.63 -9.43
CA HIS A 539 -42.40 -25.17 -9.54
C HIS A 539 -41.27 -24.49 -8.77
N CYS A 540 -40.88 -23.28 -9.15
CA CYS A 540 -39.80 -22.56 -8.45
C CYS A 540 -40.09 -22.27 -6.97
N ALA A 541 -41.36 -22.21 -6.58
CA ALA A 541 -41.77 -22.07 -5.18
C ALA A 541 -41.44 -23.31 -4.33
N ASP A 542 -41.12 -24.44 -4.96
CA ASP A 542 -40.73 -25.66 -4.27
C ASP A 542 -39.29 -25.58 -3.73
N TYR A 543 -38.51 -24.56 -4.08
CA TYR A 543 -37.15 -24.33 -3.57
C TYR A 543 -37.12 -23.12 -2.61
N ALA A 544 -37.23 -23.37 -1.30
CA ALA A 544 -37.24 -22.31 -0.29
C ALA A 544 -35.98 -21.41 -0.35
N THR A 545 -34.81 -22.00 -0.59
CA THR A 545 -33.52 -21.28 -0.66
C THR A 545 -33.43 -20.26 -1.79
N ILE A 546 -34.15 -20.47 -2.92
CA ILE A 546 -34.19 -19.49 -4.01
C ILE A 546 -34.86 -18.21 -3.53
N ARG A 547 -35.98 -18.33 -2.81
CA ARG A 547 -36.73 -17.17 -2.33
C ARG A 547 -35.89 -16.35 -1.35
N GLN A 548 -35.25 -17.01 -0.39
CA GLN A 548 -34.37 -16.36 0.57
C GLN A 548 -33.23 -15.59 -0.11
N GLN A 549 -32.49 -16.25 -1.01
CA GLN A 549 -31.38 -15.61 -1.73
C GLN A 549 -31.84 -14.42 -2.58
N VAL A 550 -32.99 -14.52 -3.26
CA VAL A 550 -33.54 -13.42 -4.06
C VAL A 550 -33.96 -12.24 -3.16
N ASP A 551 -34.53 -12.52 -1.99
CA ASP A 551 -34.87 -11.48 -1.02
C ASP A 551 -33.63 -10.78 -0.46
N GLU A 552 -32.55 -11.51 -0.15
CA GLU A 552 -31.26 -10.95 0.27
C GLU A 552 -30.64 -10.06 -0.82
N ILE A 553 -30.64 -10.53 -2.08
CA ILE A 553 -30.14 -9.74 -3.22
C ILE A 553 -30.96 -8.46 -3.40
N ARG A 554 -32.30 -8.56 -3.34
CA ARG A 554 -33.19 -7.40 -3.46
C ARG A 554 -32.95 -6.39 -2.34
N GLN A 555 -32.64 -6.86 -1.13
CA GLN A 555 -32.29 -5.98 -0.03
C GLN A 555 -31.03 -5.16 -0.35
N VAL A 556 -30.05 -5.63 -1.10
CA VAL A 556 -28.89 -4.79 -1.46
C VAL A 556 -29.30 -3.55 -2.27
N GLY A 557 -30.42 -3.61 -3.00
CA GLY A 557 -30.92 -2.52 -3.86
C GLY A 557 -30.31 -2.51 -5.26
N VAL A 558 -29.62 -3.58 -5.64
CA VAL A 558 -28.99 -3.77 -6.96
C VAL A 558 -30.02 -4.03 -8.06
N ASN A 559 -29.69 -3.67 -9.30
CA ASN A 559 -30.50 -3.99 -10.48
C ASN A 559 -29.89 -5.13 -11.32
N HIS A 560 -28.69 -5.60 -10.98
CA HIS A 560 -28.03 -6.76 -11.58
C HIS A 560 -27.46 -7.71 -10.51
N PHE A 561 -27.42 -9.00 -10.80
CA PHE A 561 -26.77 -10.00 -9.93
C PHE A 561 -25.89 -10.91 -10.75
N HIS A 562 -24.60 -10.99 -10.39
CA HIS A 562 -23.61 -11.79 -11.11
C HIS A 562 -23.27 -13.07 -10.34
N PHE A 563 -23.41 -14.22 -10.99
CA PHE A 563 -23.05 -15.52 -10.44
C PHE A 563 -22.55 -16.51 -11.50
N SER A 564 -21.86 -17.57 -11.06
CA SER A 564 -21.34 -18.61 -11.95
C SER A 564 -22.14 -19.90 -11.90
N LEU A 565 -22.20 -20.57 -13.05
CA LEU A 565 -22.63 -21.96 -13.17
C LEU A 565 -21.46 -22.91 -12.88
N ASN A 566 -21.79 -24.14 -12.48
CA ASN A 566 -20.81 -25.20 -12.32
C ASN A 566 -20.90 -26.19 -13.47
N TRP A 567 -19.99 -26.09 -14.45
CA TRP A 567 -19.99 -26.96 -15.64
C TRP A 567 -19.91 -28.45 -15.27
N SER A 568 -19.01 -28.84 -14.36
CA SER A 568 -18.86 -30.24 -13.95
C SER A 568 -20.10 -30.81 -13.24
N ALA A 569 -20.91 -29.95 -12.61
CA ALA A 569 -22.18 -30.37 -12.01
C ALA A 569 -23.36 -30.39 -13.00
N VAL A 570 -23.36 -29.49 -13.99
CA VAL A 570 -24.41 -29.40 -15.01
C VAL A 570 -24.28 -30.51 -16.05
N VAL A 571 -23.05 -30.84 -16.46
CA VAL A 571 -22.76 -31.88 -17.46
C VAL A 571 -21.67 -32.83 -16.93
N PRO A 572 -21.98 -33.68 -15.94
CA PRO A 572 -20.97 -34.51 -15.26
C PRO A 572 -20.29 -35.54 -16.17
N SER A 573 -21.00 -36.04 -17.19
CA SER A 573 -20.44 -36.96 -18.19
C SER A 573 -19.60 -36.27 -19.27
N GLY A 574 -19.61 -34.93 -19.34
CA GLY A 574 -19.09 -34.16 -20.46
C GLY A 574 -19.96 -34.21 -21.74
N ASP A 575 -21.02 -35.02 -21.76
CA ASP A 575 -21.96 -35.14 -22.88
C ASP A 575 -23.23 -34.31 -22.62
N VAL A 576 -23.43 -33.26 -23.41
CA VAL A 576 -24.56 -32.34 -23.31
C VAL A 576 -25.91 -32.97 -23.65
N ALA A 577 -25.95 -34.18 -24.22
CA ALA A 577 -27.19 -34.92 -24.43
C ALA A 577 -27.81 -35.43 -23.12
N HIS A 578 -26.99 -35.59 -22.07
CA HIS A 578 -27.42 -36.14 -20.78
C HIS A 578 -27.11 -35.16 -19.61
N PRO A 579 -27.66 -33.94 -19.61
CA PRO A 579 -27.35 -32.97 -18.58
C PRO A 579 -28.09 -33.27 -17.27
N ASN A 580 -27.61 -32.70 -16.17
CA ASN A 580 -28.31 -32.69 -14.89
C ASN A 580 -29.53 -31.74 -14.97
N SER A 581 -30.67 -32.30 -15.39
CA SER A 581 -31.92 -31.56 -15.61
C SER A 581 -32.47 -30.91 -14.34
N THR A 582 -32.27 -31.52 -13.18
CA THR A 582 -32.69 -30.96 -11.88
C THR A 582 -31.93 -29.67 -11.57
N LEU A 583 -30.61 -29.67 -11.75
CA LEU A 583 -29.78 -28.49 -11.51
C LEU A 583 -30.05 -27.37 -12.53
N LEU A 584 -30.22 -27.72 -13.81
CA LEU A 584 -30.65 -26.76 -14.83
C LEU A 584 -32.02 -26.15 -14.51
N GLY A 585 -32.95 -26.97 -14.01
CA GLY A 585 -34.24 -26.52 -13.51
C GLY A 585 -34.10 -25.52 -12.36
N TYR A 586 -33.20 -25.78 -11.42
CA TYR A 586 -32.87 -24.86 -10.33
C TYR A 586 -32.35 -23.51 -10.85
N TYR A 587 -31.34 -23.51 -11.73
CA TYR A 587 -30.79 -22.27 -12.30
C TYR A 587 -31.83 -21.50 -13.13
N ARG A 588 -32.69 -22.20 -13.88
CA ARG A 588 -33.81 -21.58 -14.61
C ARG A 588 -34.79 -20.93 -13.65
N CYS A 589 -35.10 -21.59 -12.54
CA CYS A 589 -35.96 -21.03 -11.52
C CYS A 589 -35.35 -19.79 -10.86
N PHE A 590 -34.08 -19.88 -10.48
CA PHE A 590 -33.35 -18.78 -9.85
C PHE A 590 -33.28 -17.54 -10.75
N THR A 591 -32.84 -17.69 -12.00
CA THR A 591 -32.79 -16.59 -12.98
C THR A 591 -34.17 -15.98 -13.27
N ARG A 592 -35.23 -16.81 -13.33
CA ARG A 592 -36.61 -16.32 -13.47
C ARG A 592 -37.08 -15.53 -12.24
N GLN A 593 -36.77 -15.99 -11.02
CA GLN A 593 -37.14 -15.28 -9.80
C GLN A 593 -36.39 -13.94 -9.68
N LEU A 594 -35.12 -13.88 -10.07
CA LEU A 594 -34.37 -12.61 -10.12
C LEU A 594 -35.03 -11.59 -11.04
N LEU A 595 -35.40 -12.00 -12.27
CA LEU A 595 -36.11 -11.11 -13.19
C LEU A 595 -37.46 -10.64 -12.65
N GLN A 596 -38.21 -11.53 -11.99
CA GLN A 596 -39.48 -11.16 -11.33
C GLN A 596 -39.27 -10.15 -10.19
N ALA A 597 -38.09 -10.14 -9.58
CA ALA A 597 -37.68 -9.16 -8.59
C ALA A 597 -37.03 -7.90 -9.20
N ASN A 598 -37.10 -7.70 -10.53
CA ASN A 598 -36.44 -6.63 -11.28
C ASN A 598 -34.90 -6.61 -11.15
N VAL A 599 -34.29 -7.78 -10.95
CA VAL A 599 -32.83 -7.95 -10.93
C VAL A 599 -32.41 -8.75 -12.17
N THR A 600 -31.57 -8.14 -13.00
CA THR A 600 -31.07 -8.78 -14.22
C THR A 600 -29.97 -9.78 -13.89
N PRO A 601 -30.12 -11.07 -14.21
CA PRO A 601 -29.07 -12.05 -13.97
C PRO A 601 -27.94 -11.88 -14.99
N VAL A 602 -26.71 -11.82 -14.48
CA VAL A 602 -25.46 -11.92 -15.24
C VAL A 602 -24.84 -13.28 -14.93
N VAL A 603 -24.63 -14.11 -15.95
CA VAL A 603 -24.25 -15.51 -15.73
C VAL A 603 -22.88 -15.83 -16.32
N THR A 604 -21.99 -16.32 -15.46
CA THR A 604 -20.71 -16.89 -15.84
C THR A 604 -20.85 -18.38 -16.17
N LEU A 605 -20.41 -18.80 -17.36
CA LEU A 605 -20.45 -20.19 -17.80
C LEU A 605 -19.34 -21.03 -17.15
N TRP A 606 -18.13 -20.47 -17.06
CA TRP A 606 -16.99 -21.13 -16.45
C TRP A 606 -16.22 -20.18 -15.55
N HIS A 607 -15.95 -20.64 -14.34
CA HIS A 607 -15.13 -19.95 -13.36
C HIS A 607 -14.02 -20.87 -12.87
N HIS A 608 -12.85 -20.30 -12.60
CA HIS A 608 -11.75 -21.02 -11.99
C HIS A 608 -11.90 -21.04 -10.46
N THR A 609 -11.73 -22.21 -9.82
CA THR A 609 -11.56 -22.28 -8.35
C THR A 609 -10.27 -23.02 -8.03
N ARG A 610 -9.40 -22.41 -7.23
CA ARG A 610 -8.08 -22.98 -6.87
C ARG A 610 -8.14 -24.34 -6.18
N GLN A 611 -9.31 -24.74 -5.65
CA GLN A 611 -9.49 -25.98 -4.87
C GLN A 611 -10.16 -27.12 -5.64
N ARG A 612 -10.86 -26.86 -6.76
CA ARG A 612 -11.57 -27.89 -7.54
C ARG A 612 -11.54 -27.57 -9.03
N SER A 613 -11.23 -28.57 -9.85
CA SER A 613 -11.39 -28.44 -11.31
C SER A 613 -12.87 -28.22 -11.62
N SER A 614 -13.18 -27.14 -12.32
CA SER A 614 -14.52 -26.82 -12.80
C SER A 614 -14.86 -27.52 -14.13
N LEU A 615 -13.95 -28.36 -14.65
CA LEU A 615 -14.18 -29.20 -15.82
C LEU A 615 -14.88 -30.51 -15.43
N PRO A 616 -15.77 -31.05 -16.29
CA PRO A 616 -16.30 -32.40 -16.12
C PRO A 616 -15.16 -33.45 -15.98
N PRO A 617 -15.29 -34.46 -15.11
CA PRO A 617 -14.23 -35.45 -14.85
C PRO A 617 -13.60 -36.10 -16.10
N PRO A 618 -14.34 -36.42 -17.18
CA PRO A 618 -13.74 -36.97 -18.39
C PRO A 618 -12.83 -36.00 -19.15
N LEU A 619 -13.12 -34.69 -19.08
CA LEU A 619 -12.28 -33.65 -19.68
C LEU A 619 -11.11 -33.29 -18.75
N ASP A 620 -11.35 -33.30 -17.44
CA ASP A 620 -10.32 -33.02 -16.44
C ASP A 620 -9.20 -34.07 -16.46
N THR A 621 -9.56 -35.35 -16.62
CA THR A 621 -8.60 -36.47 -16.73
C THR A 621 -7.93 -36.55 -18.10
N ALA A 622 -8.57 -36.01 -19.15
CA ALA A 622 -8.04 -35.99 -20.50
C ALA A 622 -7.23 -34.72 -20.79
N ASN A 623 -6.25 -34.38 -19.94
CA ASN A 623 -5.37 -33.20 -20.06
C ASN A 623 -6.08 -31.83 -20.08
N LYS A 624 -7.28 -31.72 -19.49
CA LYS A 624 -7.96 -30.42 -19.22
C LYS A 624 -8.09 -29.54 -20.47
N TRP A 625 -7.58 -28.31 -20.40
CA TRP A 625 -7.59 -27.33 -21.49
C TRP A 625 -6.60 -27.65 -22.60
N LEU A 626 -5.57 -28.47 -22.37
CA LEU A 626 -4.60 -28.87 -23.41
C LEU A 626 -5.21 -29.82 -24.45
N ASN A 627 -6.35 -30.43 -24.15
CA ASN A 627 -7.06 -31.28 -25.09
C ASN A 627 -7.79 -30.44 -26.14
N ARG A 628 -7.46 -30.70 -27.41
CA ARG A 628 -8.03 -30.00 -28.58
C ARG A 628 -9.56 -30.11 -28.70
N LYS A 629 -10.20 -31.09 -28.03
CA LYS A 629 -11.66 -31.26 -28.01
C LYS A 629 -12.35 -30.39 -26.95
N THR A 630 -11.63 -29.96 -25.92
CA THR A 630 -12.20 -29.20 -24.80
C THR A 630 -12.85 -27.87 -25.24
N PRO A 631 -12.27 -27.07 -26.16
CA PRO A 631 -12.94 -25.87 -26.67
C PRO A 631 -14.29 -26.14 -27.36
N GLY A 632 -14.38 -27.24 -28.13
CA GLY A 632 -15.63 -27.66 -28.76
C GLY A 632 -16.67 -28.09 -27.73
N ALA A 633 -16.27 -28.92 -26.77
CA ALA A 633 -17.15 -29.36 -25.68
C ALA A 633 -17.66 -28.18 -24.82
N PHE A 634 -16.81 -27.16 -24.60
CA PHE A 634 -17.21 -25.93 -23.92
C PHE A 634 -18.25 -25.14 -24.73
N ALA A 635 -18.09 -25.03 -26.04
CA ALA A 635 -19.06 -24.38 -26.91
C ALA A 635 -20.42 -25.11 -26.92
N ASP A 636 -20.42 -26.45 -26.92
CA ASP A 636 -21.65 -27.24 -26.81
C ASP A 636 -22.34 -27.06 -25.46
N TYR A 637 -21.56 -27.01 -24.38
CA TYR A 637 -22.05 -26.66 -23.05
C TYR A 637 -22.66 -25.24 -23.02
N ALA A 638 -21.98 -24.27 -23.63
CA ALA A 638 -22.48 -22.90 -23.74
C ALA A 638 -23.83 -22.85 -24.49
N ARG A 639 -23.97 -23.56 -25.61
CA ARG A 639 -25.25 -23.70 -26.36
C ARG A 639 -26.37 -24.25 -25.49
N LEU A 640 -26.09 -25.28 -24.69
CA LEU A 640 -27.06 -25.82 -23.73
C LEU A 640 -27.50 -24.74 -22.75
N CYS A 641 -26.58 -24.02 -22.12
CA CYS A 641 -26.91 -22.93 -21.19
C CYS A 641 -27.71 -21.79 -21.85
N TYR A 642 -27.33 -21.36 -23.05
CA TYR A 642 -28.04 -20.33 -23.80
C TYR A 642 -29.47 -20.75 -24.14
N ARG A 643 -29.68 -22.02 -24.51
CA ARG A 643 -31.01 -22.56 -24.77
C ARG A 643 -31.87 -22.61 -23.52
N GLU A 644 -31.33 -23.12 -22.40
CA GLU A 644 -32.12 -23.37 -21.20
C GLU A 644 -32.37 -22.11 -20.34
N LEU A 645 -31.49 -21.10 -20.41
CA LEU A 645 -31.54 -19.92 -19.53
C LEU A 645 -31.63 -18.57 -20.28
N GLY A 646 -31.30 -18.52 -21.59
CA GLY A 646 -31.20 -17.26 -22.35
C GLY A 646 -32.51 -16.50 -22.58
N ALA A 647 -33.65 -17.12 -22.27
CA ALA A 647 -34.92 -16.41 -22.13
C ALA A 647 -34.84 -15.35 -21.02
N HIS A 648 -34.16 -15.66 -19.91
CA HIS A 648 -34.05 -14.82 -18.72
C HIS A 648 -32.69 -14.10 -18.59
N VAL A 649 -31.63 -14.66 -19.17
CA VAL A 649 -30.28 -14.11 -19.04
C VAL A 649 -29.92 -13.29 -20.28
N LYS A 650 -29.60 -12.01 -20.06
CA LYS A 650 -29.25 -11.05 -21.13
C LYS A 650 -27.78 -10.62 -21.11
N MET A 651 -27.01 -11.05 -20.13
CA MET A 651 -25.58 -10.75 -20.03
C MET A 651 -24.84 -12.02 -19.60
N TRP A 652 -23.86 -12.41 -20.40
CA TRP A 652 -23.11 -13.65 -20.25
C TRP A 652 -21.62 -13.38 -20.17
N ILE A 653 -20.96 -14.10 -19.28
CA ILE A 653 -19.51 -14.18 -19.17
C ILE A 653 -19.10 -15.61 -19.53
N THR A 654 -18.30 -15.80 -20.56
CA THR A 654 -17.87 -17.15 -20.95
C THR A 654 -16.88 -17.72 -19.94
N LEU A 655 -15.80 -16.96 -19.70
CA LEU A 655 -14.70 -17.32 -18.81
C LEU A 655 -14.53 -16.18 -17.81
N ASN A 656 -14.54 -16.52 -16.53
CA ASN A 656 -14.25 -15.57 -15.46
C ASN A 656 -12.81 -15.73 -14.98
N GLU A 657 -12.01 -14.68 -15.19
CA GLU A 657 -10.61 -14.55 -14.80
C GLU A 657 -9.72 -15.68 -15.35
N PRO A 658 -9.72 -15.94 -16.68
CA PRO A 658 -8.92 -17.02 -17.28
C PRO A 658 -7.42 -16.74 -17.31
N ASN A 659 -7.02 -15.50 -17.06
CA ASN A 659 -5.66 -14.99 -17.10
C ASN A 659 -4.91 -15.15 -15.76
N ASP A 660 -5.16 -16.27 -15.07
CA ASP A 660 -4.44 -16.64 -13.84
C ASP A 660 -3.00 -17.04 -14.17
N GLU A 661 -2.04 -16.63 -13.32
CA GLU A 661 -0.60 -16.86 -13.52
C GLU A 661 -0.21 -18.35 -13.56
N MET A 662 -1.07 -19.26 -13.07
CA MET A 662 -0.83 -20.69 -13.12
C MET A 662 -1.20 -21.34 -14.46
N VAL A 663 -1.88 -20.61 -15.36
CA VAL A 663 -2.31 -21.12 -16.67
C VAL A 663 -1.14 -21.11 -17.65
N SER A 664 -0.87 -22.23 -18.31
CA SER A 664 0.17 -22.28 -19.36
C SER A 664 -0.27 -21.56 -20.64
N TYR A 665 0.69 -21.12 -21.47
CA TYR A 665 0.38 -20.43 -22.73
C TYR A 665 -0.44 -21.29 -23.70
N GLN A 666 -0.22 -22.61 -23.72
CA GLN A 666 -0.98 -23.55 -24.53
C GLN A 666 -2.43 -23.69 -24.02
N GLU A 667 -2.65 -23.76 -22.70
CA GLU A 667 -3.99 -23.78 -22.12
C GLU A 667 -4.73 -22.47 -22.41
N GLY A 668 -4.06 -21.32 -22.21
CA GLY A 668 -4.64 -20.01 -22.51
C GLY A 668 -5.03 -19.87 -23.98
N HIS A 669 -4.24 -20.42 -24.90
CA HIS A 669 -4.61 -20.48 -26.32
C HIS A 669 -5.89 -21.28 -26.57
N GLN A 670 -6.06 -22.45 -25.93
CA GLN A 670 -7.29 -23.24 -26.05
C GLN A 670 -8.48 -22.54 -25.37
N MET A 671 -8.26 -21.83 -24.27
CA MET A 671 -9.30 -21.03 -23.60
C MET A 671 -9.77 -19.87 -24.49
N LEU A 672 -8.87 -19.19 -25.20
CA LEU A 672 -9.23 -18.16 -26.19
C LEU A 672 -10.12 -18.74 -27.29
N ARG A 673 -9.76 -19.91 -27.84
CA ARG A 673 -10.59 -20.62 -28.82
C ARG A 673 -11.96 -21.01 -28.25
N ALA A 674 -12.00 -21.50 -27.01
CA ALA A 674 -13.23 -21.89 -26.33
C ALA A 674 -14.18 -20.70 -26.13
N HIS A 675 -13.66 -19.56 -25.67
CA HIS A 675 -14.39 -18.30 -25.57
C HIS A 675 -14.96 -17.88 -26.92
N ALA A 676 -14.13 -17.85 -27.96
CA ALA A 676 -14.55 -17.45 -29.30
C ALA A 676 -15.64 -18.35 -29.86
N LEU A 677 -15.50 -19.67 -29.75
CA LEU A 677 -16.52 -20.62 -30.20
C LEU A 677 -17.85 -20.45 -29.47
N ALA A 678 -17.83 -20.21 -28.15
CA ALA A 678 -19.04 -19.93 -27.37
C ALA A 678 -19.69 -18.59 -27.78
N TRP A 679 -18.88 -17.54 -28.01
CA TRP A 679 -19.36 -16.25 -28.49
C TRP A 679 -20.01 -16.37 -29.88
N HIS A 680 -19.37 -17.04 -30.84
CA HIS A 680 -19.92 -17.28 -32.18
C HIS A 680 -21.20 -18.11 -32.13
N ALA A 681 -21.29 -19.10 -31.23
CA ALA A 681 -22.52 -19.87 -31.03
C ALA A 681 -23.67 -18.97 -30.56
N TYR A 682 -23.42 -18.08 -29.59
CA TYR A 682 -24.42 -17.10 -29.17
C TYR A 682 -24.83 -16.16 -30.30
N ASP A 683 -23.84 -15.57 -30.96
CA ASP A 683 -24.04 -14.57 -32.01
C ASP A 683 -24.89 -15.09 -33.17
N ARG A 684 -24.57 -16.30 -33.65
CA ARG A 684 -25.24 -16.90 -34.81
C ARG A 684 -26.59 -17.52 -34.49
N GLU A 685 -26.71 -18.19 -33.34
CA GLU A 685 -27.87 -19.04 -33.04
C GLU A 685 -28.89 -18.37 -32.11
N PHE A 686 -28.45 -17.47 -31.21
CA PHE A 686 -29.27 -16.99 -30.09
C PHE A 686 -29.46 -15.47 -30.04
N ARG A 687 -28.50 -14.68 -30.53
CA ARG A 687 -28.52 -13.21 -30.37
C ARG A 687 -29.78 -12.57 -30.97
N HIS A 688 -30.23 -13.04 -32.13
CA HIS A 688 -31.41 -12.45 -32.78
C HIS A 688 -32.70 -12.64 -31.97
N SER A 689 -32.88 -13.79 -31.32
CA SER A 689 -34.09 -14.11 -30.55
C SER A 689 -34.00 -13.65 -29.09
N GLN A 690 -32.80 -13.62 -28.51
CA GLN A 690 -32.60 -13.34 -27.10
C GLN A 690 -32.14 -11.90 -26.82
N GLY A 691 -31.44 -11.25 -27.74
CA GLY A 691 -31.00 -9.86 -27.61
C GLY A 691 -29.98 -9.59 -26.49
N GLY A 692 -29.32 -10.62 -25.96
CA GLY A 692 -28.32 -10.47 -24.91
C GLY A 692 -26.91 -10.16 -25.44
N LYS A 693 -25.98 -10.04 -24.49
CA LYS A 693 -24.56 -9.75 -24.72
C LYS A 693 -23.67 -10.82 -24.10
N VAL A 694 -22.52 -11.08 -24.70
CA VAL A 694 -21.52 -12.07 -24.31
C VAL A 694 -20.13 -11.46 -24.36
N SER A 695 -19.36 -11.69 -23.30
CA SER A 695 -17.93 -11.40 -23.26
C SER A 695 -17.22 -12.37 -22.30
N LEU A 696 -15.96 -12.09 -21.95
CA LEU A 696 -15.21 -12.69 -20.86
C LEU A 696 -14.86 -11.63 -19.81
N ALA A 697 -14.61 -12.04 -18.57
CA ALA A 697 -14.15 -11.16 -17.51
C ALA A 697 -12.66 -11.41 -17.26
N LEU A 698 -11.82 -10.38 -17.32
CA LEU A 698 -10.39 -10.47 -17.10
C LEU A 698 -10.02 -9.98 -15.70
N HIS A 699 -9.15 -10.71 -15.02
CA HIS A 699 -8.52 -10.23 -13.79
C HIS A 699 -7.56 -9.09 -14.15
N MET A 700 -7.77 -7.91 -13.59
CA MET A 700 -7.00 -6.72 -13.91
C MET A 700 -6.71 -5.92 -12.64
N ASP A 701 -5.87 -6.46 -11.76
CA ASP A 701 -5.17 -5.65 -10.77
C ASP A 701 -4.21 -4.69 -11.51
N TRP A 702 -4.19 -3.43 -11.09
CA TRP A 702 -3.35 -2.43 -11.75
C TRP A 702 -1.88 -2.62 -11.36
N VAL A 703 -0.97 -2.30 -12.28
CA VAL A 703 0.47 -2.37 -12.03
C VAL A 703 1.06 -0.98 -12.23
N GLU A 704 1.59 -0.42 -11.15
CA GLU A 704 2.21 0.90 -11.14
C GLU A 704 3.74 0.75 -11.16
N PRO A 705 4.48 1.57 -11.92
CA PRO A 705 5.92 1.61 -11.74
C PRO A 705 6.27 2.20 -10.36
N ALA A 706 7.29 1.68 -9.69
CA ALA A 706 7.68 2.14 -8.36
C ALA A 706 8.04 3.64 -8.34
N PHE A 707 8.46 4.19 -9.47
CA PHE A 707 8.65 5.61 -9.74
C PHE A 707 8.54 5.85 -11.24
N SER A 708 8.34 7.09 -11.68
CA SER A 708 8.17 7.45 -13.09
C SER A 708 8.87 8.77 -13.42
N PHE A 709 10.16 8.87 -13.06
CA PHE A 709 10.96 10.07 -13.35
C PHE A 709 11.48 10.07 -14.79
N ARG A 710 11.63 8.88 -15.39
CA ARG A 710 12.07 8.65 -16.77
C ARG A 710 11.05 7.75 -17.49
N ARG A 711 11.15 7.68 -18.82
CA ARG A 711 10.24 6.84 -19.61
C ARG A 711 10.51 5.36 -19.40
N GLU A 712 11.78 5.00 -19.21
CA GLU A 712 12.25 3.63 -19.02
C GLU A 712 11.72 3.01 -17.71
N ASP A 713 11.42 3.83 -16.71
CA ASP A 713 10.91 3.39 -15.41
C ASP A 713 9.51 2.75 -15.51
N VAL A 714 8.77 3.06 -16.58
CA VAL A 714 7.39 2.59 -16.81
C VAL A 714 7.35 1.23 -17.51
N GLU A 715 8.42 0.86 -18.24
CA GLU A 715 8.47 -0.38 -19.04
C GLU A 715 8.25 -1.67 -18.22
N PRO A 716 8.77 -1.82 -16.98
CA PRO A 716 8.47 -2.98 -16.15
C PRO A 716 6.96 -3.14 -15.88
N ALA A 717 6.26 -2.06 -15.55
CA ALA A 717 4.82 -2.09 -15.28
C ALA A 717 4.02 -2.45 -16.54
N LYS A 718 4.37 -1.84 -17.67
CA LYS A 718 3.78 -2.17 -18.97
C LYS A 718 3.99 -3.64 -19.34
N ARG A 719 5.20 -4.16 -19.16
CA ARG A 719 5.51 -5.58 -19.42
C ARG A 719 4.64 -6.50 -18.57
N VAL A 720 4.48 -6.23 -17.27
CA VAL A 720 3.61 -7.05 -16.42
C VAL A 720 2.14 -6.98 -16.89
N LEU A 721 1.64 -5.80 -17.27
CA LEU A 721 0.29 -5.65 -17.82
C LEU A 721 0.10 -6.40 -19.14
N ASP A 722 1.09 -6.41 -20.03
CA ASP A 722 1.05 -7.21 -21.28
C ASP A 722 0.90 -8.71 -20.98
N PHE A 723 1.63 -9.22 -20.00
CA PHE A 723 1.60 -10.64 -19.63
C PHE A 723 0.37 -11.04 -18.82
N ARG A 724 -0.19 -10.13 -18.01
CA ARG A 724 -1.37 -10.41 -17.18
C ARG A 724 -2.67 -10.14 -17.91
N VAL A 725 -2.82 -8.98 -18.53
CA VAL A 725 -4.09 -8.52 -19.13
C VAL A 725 -4.03 -8.61 -20.65
N GLY A 726 -2.96 -8.06 -21.25
CA GLY A 726 -2.77 -8.06 -22.70
C GLY A 726 -2.80 -9.46 -23.30
N TRP A 727 -2.31 -10.47 -22.59
CA TRP A 727 -2.27 -11.87 -23.02
C TRP A 727 -3.61 -12.39 -23.54
N PHE A 728 -4.72 -12.04 -22.87
CA PHE A 728 -6.08 -12.39 -23.32
C PHE A 728 -6.80 -11.22 -24.00
N ALA A 729 -6.51 -9.97 -23.60
CA ALA A 729 -7.21 -8.80 -24.13
C ALA A 729 -6.80 -8.49 -25.58
N GLU A 730 -5.52 -8.53 -25.91
CA GLU A 730 -5.02 -8.15 -27.25
C GLU A 730 -5.54 -9.06 -28.38
N PRO A 731 -5.62 -10.41 -28.20
CA PRO A 731 -6.22 -11.29 -29.20
C PRO A 731 -7.72 -11.04 -29.44
N ILE A 732 -8.47 -10.59 -28.43
CA ILE A 732 -9.93 -10.46 -28.51
C ILE A 732 -10.32 -9.04 -28.96
N PHE A 733 -9.76 -8.02 -28.30
CA PHE A 733 -10.16 -6.62 -28.44
C PHE A 733 -9.27 -5.83 -29.40
N GLY A 734 -8.04 -6.29 -29.65
CA GLY A 734 -7.03 -5.56 -30.43
C GLY A 734 -6.70 -6.23 -31.77
N SER A 735 -5.42 -6.63 -31.91
CA SER A 735 -4.83 -7.08 -33.17
C SER A 735 -5.27 -8.47 -33.66
N GLY A 736 -5.92 -9.27 -32.81
CA GLY A 736 -6.22 -10.69 -33.09
C GLY A 736 -5.07 -11.65 -32.76
N ASP A 737 -4.00 -11.14 -32.15
CA ASP A 737 -2.77 -11.89 -31.87
C ASP A 737 -2.27 -11.53 -30.46
N TYR A 738 -1.24 -12.22 -29.96
CA TYR A 738 -0.66 -11.91 -28.65
C TYR A 738 0.07 -10.55 -28.65
N PRO A 739 0.16 -9.88 -27.48
CA PRO A 739 0.83 -8.58 -27.35
C PRO A 739 2.23 -8.59 -27.96
N LEU A 740 2.57 -7.50 -28.68
CA LEU A 740 3.89 -7.36 -29.28
C LEU A 740 5.00 -7.36 -28.22
N GLY A 741 4.79 -6.65 -27.09
CA GLY A 741 5.74 -6.62 -25.98
C GLY A 741 6.01 -8.00 -25.40
N MET A 742 4.94 -8.76 -25.12
CA MET A 742 5.02 -10.16 -24.65
C MET A 742 5.82 -11.06 -25.59
N ARG A 743 5.51 -11.04 -26.89
CA ARG A 743 6.23 -11.85 -27.89
C ARG A 743 7.69 -11.47 -28.02
N SER A 744 7.97 -10.16 -28.01
CA SER A 744 9.33 -9.64 -28.16
C SER A 744 10.19 -10.03 -26.96
N TRP A 745 9.64 -9.95 -25.74
CA TRP A 745 10.30 -10.36 -24.51
C TRP A 745 10.62 -11.85 -24.48
N LEU A 746 9.64 -12.72 -24.77
CA LEU A 746 9.86 -14.18 -24.78
C LEU A 746 10.89 -14.61 -25.84
N ARG A 747 10.90 -13.95 -27.00
CA ARG A 747 11.94 -14.16 -28.03
C ARG A 747 13.33 -13.77 -27.54
N GLN A 748 13.46 -12.67 -26.80
CA GLN A 748 14.74 -12.27 -26.19
C GLN A 748 15.23 -13.31 -25.17
N LEU A 749 14.31 -13.94 -24.45
CA LEU A 749 14.61 -15.04 -23.51
C LEU A 749 14.83 -16.40 -24.20
N ASN A 750 14.80 -16.47 -25.53
CA ASN A 750 14.84 -17.71 -26.32
C ASN A 750 13.75 -18.74 -25.91
N SER A 751 12.62 -18.29 -25.38
CA SER A 751 11.47 -19.14 -25.09
C SER A 751 10.60 -19.32 -26.33
N LEU A 752 10.20 -20.56 -26.60
CA LEU A 752 9.25 -20.96 -27.65
C LEU A 752 7.89 -21.36 -27.07
N ASP A 753 7.64 -21.04 -25.80
CA ASP A 753 6.47 -21.56 -25.07
C ASP A 753 5.17 -20.90 -25.51
N LEU A 754 5.22 -19.66 -26.02
CA LEU A 754 4.04 -18.95 -26.51
C LEU A 754 3.63 -19.46 -27.90
N PRO A 755 2.41 -20.00 -28.06
CA PRO A 755 1.92 -20.45 -29.36
C PRO A 755 1.87 -19.33 -30.40
N VAL A 756 1.95 -19.69 -31.67
CA VAL A 756 1.75 -18.75 -32.77
C VAL A 756 0.31 -18.85 -33.25
N PHE A 757 -0.39 -17.72 -33.33
CA PHE A 757 -1.70 -17.66 -33.97
C PHE A 757 -1.55 -17.94 -35.47
N ASN A 758 -2.22 -18.99 -35.94
CA ASN A 758 -2.46 -19.18 -37.37
C ASN A 758 -3.61 -18.25 -37.82
N GLU A 759 -3.82 -18.13 -39.13
CA GLU A 759 -4.84 -17.24 -39.68
C GLU A 759 -6.27 -17.64 -39.27
N GLU A 760 -6.54 -18.95 -39.13
CA GLU A 760 -7.86 -19.45 -38.71
C GLU A 760 -8.18 -19.03 -37.27
N ASP A 761 -7.28 -19.29 -36.32
CA ASP A 761 -7.46 -18.94 -34.91
C ASP A 761 -7.50 -17.42 -34.72
N ARG A 762 -6.70 -16.66 -35.49
CA ARG A 762 -6.73 -15.20 -35.50
C ARG A 762 -8.10 -14.65 -35.92
N GLN A 763 -8.67 -15.19 -37.00
CA GLN A 763 -10.00 -14.79 -37.47
C GLN A 763 -11.11 -15.27 -36.52
N LEU A 764 -10.90 -16.41 -35.85
CA LEU A 764 -11.84 -16.96 -34.88
C LEU A 764 -11.98 -16.05 -33.65
N VAL A 765 -10.85 -15.60 -33.06
CA VAL A 765 -10.83 -14.87 -31.78
C VAL A 765 -11.01 -13.36 -31.89
N LYS A 766 -10.58 -12.75 -33.00
CA LYS A 766 -10.61 -11.29 -33.13
C LYS A 766 -12.04 -10.78 -33.15
N GLY A 767 -12.37 -9.86 -32.25
CA GLY A 767 -13.68 -9.21 -32.19
C GLY A 767 -14.77 -10.02 -31.50
N THR A 768 -14.46 -11.10 -30.79
CA THR A 768 -15.47 -11.93 -30.08
C THR A 768 -15.90 -11.35 -28.74
N TYR A 769 -16.31 -10.08 -28.71
CA TYR A 769 -16.74 -9.39 -27.49
C TYR A 769 -17.89 -8.43 -27.76
N ASP A 770 -18.76 -8.24 -26.77
CA ASP A 770 -19.79 -7.20 -26.80
C ASP A 770 -19.52 -6.04 -25.82
N PHE A 771 -18.63 -6.26 -24.86
CA PHE A 771 -18.20 -5.30 -23.83
C PHE A 771 -16.88 -5.78 -23.22
N PHE A 772 -16.16 -4.89 -22.53
CA PHE A 772 -14.95 -5.23 -21.78
C PHE A 772 -15.31 -5.41 -20.30
N ALA A 773 -15.05 -6.57 -19.71
CA ALA A 773 -15.32 -6.83 -18.30
C ALA A 773 -14.03 -7.00 -17.51
N ILE A 774 -13.90 -6.27 -16.41
CA ILE A 774 -12.75 -6.35 -15.50
C ILE A 774 -13.16 -6.79 -14.10
N SER A 775 -12.33 -7.64 -13.51
CA SER A 775 -12.28 -7.86 -12.07
C SER A 775 -11.05 -7.16 -11.52
N HIS A 776 -11.23 -6.13 -10.69
CA HIS A 776 -10.14 -5.33 -10.15
C HIS A 776 -10.24 -5.31 -8.63
N PHE A 777 -9.14 -5.54 -7.92
CA PHE A 777 -9.16 -5.58 -6.46
C PHE A 777 -8.08 -4.72 -5.82
N SER A 778 -6.91 -4.61 -6.46
CA SER A 778 -5.75 -3.95 -5.87
C SER A 778 -4.81 -3.36 -6.93
N THR A 779 -3.71 -2.79 -6.45
CA THR A 779 -2.59 -2.28 -7.25
C THR A 779 -1.29 -2.81 -6.71
N GLU A 780 -0.43 -3.27 -7.61
CA GLU A 780 0.93 -3.69 -7.31
C GLU A 780 1.94 -2.66 -7.82
N MET A 781 3.11 -2.57 -7.19
CA MET A 781 4.20 -1.77 -7.74
C MET A 781 5.35 -2.64 -8.23
N VAL A 782 6.00 -2.22 -9.31
CA VAL A 782 7.14 -2.95 -9.88
C VAL A 782 8.28 -2.03 -10.26
N THR A 783 9.50 -2.57 -10.26
CA THR A 783 10.71 -1.92 -10.77
C THR A 783 11.63 -2.97 -11.39
N HIS A 784 12.62 -2.54 -12.18
CA HIS A 784 13.68 -3.43 -12.66
C HIS A 784 14.80 -3.63 -11.63
N ALA A 785 14.90 -2.75 -10.62
CA ALA A 785 15.93 -2.82 -9.59
C ALA A 785 15.71 -4.05 -8.68
N LYS A 786 16.57 -5.07 -8.84
CA LYS A 786 16.55 -6.28 -8.00
C LYS A 786 17.09 -5.98 -6.60
N GLU A 787 16.23 -6.10 -5.60
CA GLU A 787 16.54 -5.73 -4.21
C GLU A 787 16.26 -6.89 -3.23
N ASP A 788 15.33 -7.78 -3.55
CA ASP A 788 15.01 -8.97 -2.76
C ASP A 788 14.67 -10.15 -3.67
N SER A 789 15.46 -11.23 -3.55
CA SER A 789 15.30 -12.42 -4.37
C SER A 789 13.98 -13.15 -4.16
N TYR A 790 13.32 -13.01 -2.99
CA TYR A 790 12.04 -13.67 -2.71
C TYR A 790 10.86 -13.03 -3.44
N THR A 791 10.97 -11.74 -3.74
CA THR A 791 9.92 -10.93 -4.38
C THR A 791 10.29 -10.52 -5.82
N TYR A 792 11.39 -11.07 -6.33
CA TYR A 792 11.87 -10.86 -7.70
C TYR A 792 11.32 -11.92 -8.67
N GLY A 793 10.50 -11.47 -9.62
CA GLY A 793 10.00 -12.28 -10.72
C GLY A 793 11.06 -12.45 -11.81
N ALA A 794 11.81 -13.56 -11.77
CA ALA A 794 12.92 -13.81 -12.69
C ALA A 794 12.50 -13.84 -14.18
N MET A 795 11.31 -14.38 -14.47
CA MET A 795 10.81 -14.49 -15.86
C MET A 795 10.57 -13.14 -16.53
N LEU A 796 10.08 -12.16 -15.77
CA LEU A 796 9.80 -10.82 -16.30
C LEU A 796 10.88 -9.81 -15.91
N GLU A 797 11.92 -10.24 -15.20
CA GLU A 797 12.97 -9.38 -14.64
C GLU A 797 12.39 -8.16 -13.89
N VAL A 798 11.45 -8.42 -12.98
CA VAL A 798 10.78 -7.38 -12.19
C VAL A 798 10.85 -7.67 -10.71
N GLN A 799 11.13 -6.64 -9.92
CA GLN A 799 11.01 -6.65 -8.48
C GLN A 799 9.61 -6.18 -8.10
N HIS A 800 8.82 -7.03 -7.45
CA HIS A 800 7.53 -6.63 -6.89
C HIS A 800 7.73 -5.86 -5.58
N MET A 801 6.95 -4.80 -5.39
CA MET A 801 7.05 -3.87 -4.28
C MET A 801 5.66 -3.38 -3.86
N ILE A 802 5.59 -2.83 -2.66
CA ILE A 802 4.38 -2.20 -2.12
C ILE A 802 4.79 -0.86 -1.48
N ASP A 803 3.98 0.17 -1.70
CA ASP A 803 4.15 1.44 -1.01
C ASP A 803 3.77 1.22 0.44
N THR A 804 4.76 1.32 1.34
CA THR A 804 4.56 1.06 2.76
C THR A 804 3.60 2.03 3.46
N THR A 805 3.11 3.06 2.75
CA THR A 805 2.09 4.01 3.20
C THR A 805 0.65 3.65 2.83
N TRP A 806 0.44 2.63 2.00
CA TRP A 806 -0.91 2.17 1.63
C TRP A 806 -1.56 1.37 2.75
N ILE A 807 -2.90 1.47 2.85
CA ILE A 807 -3.69 0.63 3.76
C ILE A 807 -3.65 -0.81 3.23
N MET A 808 -3.40 -1.79 4.11
CA MET A 808 -3.27 -3.19 3.76
C MET A 808 -4.43 -4.03 4.29
N SER A 809 -5.00 -4.91 3.45
CA SER A 809 -5.89 -6.00 3.86
C SER A 809 -6.13 -7.06 2.78
N PRO A 810 -5.66 -8.31 2.96
CA PRO A 810 -4.24 -8.67 2.89
C PRO A 810 -3.48 -8.08 1.69
N ARG A 811 -4.18 -7.52 0.69
CA ARG A 811 -3.62 -6.75 -0.43
C ARG A 811 -3.77 -5.22 -0.20
N PRO A 812 -3.00 -4.38 -0.90
CA PRO A 812 -3.12 -2.92 -0.77
C PRO A 812 -4.47 -2.35 -1.22
N VAL A 813 -4.94 -1.29 -0.55
CA VAL A 813 -6.14 -0.53 -0.91
C VAL A 813 -5.72 0.74 -1.64
N VAL A 814 -5.93 0.77 -2.96
CA VAL A 814 -5.43 1.82 -3.87
C VAL A 814 -6.53 2.23 -4.85
N PRO A 815 -7.46 3.11 -4.43
CA PRO A 815 -8.65 3.44 -5.21
C PRO A 815 -8.37 3.94 -6.63
N TRP A 816 -7.39 4.84 -6.79
CA TRP A 816 -7.03 5.42 -8.08
C TRP A 816 -6.47 4.39 -9.07
N GLY A 817 -6.05 3.20 -8.60
CA GLY A 817 -5.63 2.09 -9.44
C GLY A 817 -6.75 1.61 -10.36
N LEU A 818 -8.01 1.61 -9.90
CA LEU A 818 -9.16 1.26 -10.73
C LEU A 818 -9.34 2.27 -11.87
N ARG A 819 -9.26 3.57 -11.57
CA ARG A 819 -9.35 4.64 -12.57
C ARG A 819 -8.25 4.49 -13.63
N LYS A 820 -7.00 4.20 -13.22
CA LYS A 820 -5.90 3.94 -14.16
C LYS A 820 -6.14 2.70 -15.01
N ALA A 821 -6.63 1.60 -14.44
CA ALA A 821 -6.99 0.41 -15.19
C ALA A 821 -8.07 0.68 -16.24
N LEU A 822 -9.11 1.44 -15.88
CA LEU A 822 -10.18 1.86 -16.79
C LEU A 822 -9.67 2.75 -17.93
N ASN A 823 -8.78 3.70 -17.63
CA ASN A 823 -8.16 4.55 -18.65
C ASN A 823 -7.26 3.74 -19.58
N TRP A 824 -6.49 2.78 -19.05
CA TRP A 824 -5.67 1.88 -19.85
C TRP A 824 -6.52 1.10 -20.86
N VAL A 825 -7.68 0.56 -20.46
CA VAL A 825 -8.60 -0.13 -21.37
C VAL A 825 -9.06 0.79 -22.51
N ARG A 826 -9.48 2.02 -22.17
CA ARG A 826 -9.92 3.02 -23.16
C ARG A 826 -8.82 3.39 -24.15
N GLU A 827 -7.60 3.60 -23.65
CA GLU A 827 -6.44 3.98 -24.47
C GLU A 827 -6.02 2.87 -25.44
N HIS A 828 -6.17 1.60 -25.06
CA HIS A 828 -5.71 0.46 -25.86
C HIS A 828 -6.79 -0.13 -26.79
N TYR A 829 -8.07 -0.09 -26.40
CA TYR A 829 -9.13 -0.82 -27.09
C TYR A 829 -10.31 0.04 -27.56
N CYS A 830 -10.08 1.35 -27.76
CA CYS A 830 -11.09 2.32 -28.19
C CYS A 830 -12.26 2.45 -27.18
N ASP A 831 -13.34 3.15 -27.57
CA ASP A 831 -14.51 3.45 -26.72
C ASP A 831 -15.43 2.24 -26.45
N VAL A 832 -14.86 1.10 -26.05
CA VAL A 832 -15.58 -0.12 -25.71
C VAL A 832 -16.39 0.08 -24.42
N PRO A 833 -17.67 -0.40 -24.35
CA PRO A 833 -18.41 -0.39 -23.10
C PRO A 833 -17.71 -1.23 -22.02
N VAL A 834 -17.45 -0.64 -20.85
CA VAL A 834 -16.70 -1.32 -19.76
C VAL A 834 -17.61 -1.65 -18.58
N TYR A 835 -17.44 -2.82 -17.99
CA TYR A 835 -18.10 -3.24 -16.75
C TYR A 835 -17.06 -3.68 -15.72
N VAL A 836 -17.17 -3.15 -14.50
CA VAL A 836 -16.41 -3.66 -13.34
C VAL A 836 -17.22 -4.82 -12.75
N MET A 837 -16.86 -6.06 -13.10
CA MET A 837 -17.61 -7.28 -12.75
C MET A 837 -17.31 -7.82 -11.35
N ALA A 838 -16.19 -7.43 -10.76
CA ALA A 838 -15.89 -7.70 -9.35
C ALA A 838 -14.93 -6.65 -8.81
N ASN A 839 -15.30 -5.98 -7.72
CA ASN A 839 -14.43 -5.11 -6.94
C ASN A 839 -14.78 -5.17 -5.46
N GLY A 840 -13.80 -5.47 -4.60
CA GLY A 840 -14.06 -5.73 -3.19
C GLY A 840 -12.80 -5.91 -2.37
N VAL A 841 -12.96 -5.91 -1.04
CA VAL A 841 -11.85 -6.06 -0.10
C VAL A 841 -12.16 -7.11 0.96
N GLN A 842 -11.15 -7.92 1.24
CA GLN A 842 -11.21 -8.86 2.34
C GLN A 842 -11.04 -8.09 3.65
N GLU A 843 -11.82 -8.41 4.66
CA GLU A 843 -11.73 -7.80 5.98
C GLU A 843 -11.99 -8.85 7.06
N ASP A 844 -11.27 -8.78 8.17
CA ASP A 844 -11.60 -9.52 9.39
C ASP A 844 -12.76 -8.80 10.12
N PRO A 845 -13.99 -9.35 10.10
CA PRO A 845 -15.16 -8.68 10.68
C PRO A 845 -15.03 -8.51 12.19
N ALA A 846 -14.32 -9.41 12.88
CA ALA A 846 -14.14 -9.36 14.32
C ALA A 846 -13.25 -8.18 14.75
N ARG A 847 -12.36 -7.73 13.86
CA ARG A 847 -11.36 -6.71 14.16
C ARG A 847 -11.78 -5.31 13.75
N PHE A 848 -12.49 -5.16 12.63
CA PHE A 848 -12.65 -3.87 11.97
C PHE A 848 -14.11 -3.45 11.73
N LYS A 849 -15.08 -4.31 12.08
CA LYS A 849 -16.52 -4.02 12.03
C LYS A 849 -16.98 -3.43 10.68
N ASP A 850 -16.38 -3.89 9.58
CA ASP A 850 -16.75 -3.53 8.20
C ASP A 850 -16.39 -2.09 7.78
N SER A 851 -15.56 -1.40 8.57
CA SER A 851 -15.16 -0.01 8.30
C SER A 851 -14.23 0.11 7.09
N LEU A 852 -13.39 -0.89 6.84
CA LEU A 852 -12.50 -0.88 5.68
C LEU A 852 -13.29 -1.07 4.39
N ARG A 853 -14.23 -2.02 4.36
CA ARG A 853 -15.07 -2.23 3.18
C ARG A 853 -15.90 -1.01 2.83
N VAL A 854 -16.43 -0.30 3.82
CA VAL A 854 -17.14 0.98 3.62
C VAL A 854 -16.19 2.01 2.96
N TYR A 855 -15.00 2.21 3.52
CA TYR A 855 -14.00 3.11 2.94
C TYR A 855 -13.59 2.69 1.52
N TYR A 856 -13.35 1.39 1.31
CA TYR A 856 -12.95 0.83 0.03
C TYR A 856 -14.01 1.09 -1.04
N LEU A 857 -15.26 0.66 -0.82
CA LEU A 857 -16.33 0.82 -1.81
C LEU A 857 -16.60 2.29 -2.11
N TYR A 858 -16.61 3.15 -1.10
CA TYR A 858 -16.81 4.59 -1.30
C TYR A 858 -15.75 5.16 -2.26
N ASN A 859 -14.47 4.92 -1.99
CA ASN A 859 -13.39 5.52 -2.77
C ASN A 859 -13.23 4.87 -4.15
N TYR A 860 -13.35 3.54 -4.27
CA TYR A 860 -13.24 2.86 -5.57
C TYR A 860 -14.39 3.23 -6.51
N ILE A 861 -15.63 3.33 -6.01
CA ILE A 861 -16.77 3.79 -6.82
C ILE A 861 -16.59 5.27 -7.21
N ASN A 862 -16.01 6.09 -6.33
CA ASN A 862 -15.74 7.50 -6.65
C ASN A 862 -14.66 7.64 -7.74
N GLU A 863 -13.62 6.83 -7.70
CA GLU A 863 -12.59 6.79 -8.77
C GLU A 863 -13.16 6.25 -10.09
N ALA A 864 -14.08 5.28 -10.04
CA ALA A 864 -14.84 4.85 -11.22
C ALA A 864 -15.75 5.97 -11.77
N LEU A 865 -16.34 6.79 -10.89
CA LEU A 865 -17.11 7.97 -11.29
C LEU A 865 -16.20 9.00 -11.98
N LYS A 866 -14.99 9.24 -11.47
CA LYS A 866 -14.01 10.12 -12.13
C LYS A 866 -13.61 9.60 -13.51
N ALA A 867 -13.38 8.29 -13.65
CA ALA A 867 -13.11 7.68 -14.95
C ALA A 867 -14.24 7.97 -15.95
N TYR A 868 -15.51 7.88 -15.50
CA TYR A 868 -16.68 8.20 -16.33
C TYR A 868 -16.80 9.70 -16.63
N THR A 869 -16.75 10.57 -15.62
CA THR A 869 -17.08 12.00 -15.78
C THR A 869 -15.92 12.87 -16.24
N LEU A 870 -14.70 12.59 -15.76
CA LEU A 870 -13.52 13.40 -16.04
C LEU A 870 -12.71 12.83 -17.21
N ASP A 871 -12.61 11.51 -17.28
CA ASP A 871 -11.77 10.88 -18.30
C ASP A 871 -12.57 10.48 -19.53
N GLY A 872 -13.90 10.30 -19.43
CA GLY A 872 -14.74 9.90 -20.56
C GLY A 872 -14.65 8.41 -20.88
N VAL A 873 -14.42 7.57 -19.87
CA VAL A 873 -14.54 6.11 -20.00
C VAL A 873 -16.02 5.73 -20.13
N ASN A 874 -16.35 4.90 -21.12
CA ASN A 874 -17.69 4.37 -21.34
C ASN A 874 -18.08 3.27 -20.33
N LEU A 875 -18.08 3.63 -19.05
CA LEU A 875 -18.40 2.74 -17.94
C LEU A 875 -19.91 2.51 -17.85
N LYS A 876 -20.32 1.24 -17.86
CA LYS A 876 -21.74 0.82 -17.89
C LYS A 876 -22.22 0.13 -16.63
N GLY A 877 -21.32 -0.32 -15.76
CA GLY A 877 -21.73 -0.98 -14.52
C GLY A 877 -20.60 -1.25 -13.55
N TYR A 878 -21.00 -1.44 -12.30
CA TYR A 878 -20.13 -1.73 -11.17
C TYR A 878 -20.75 -2.81 -10.28
N PHE A 879 -19.98 -3.86 -10.02
CA PHE A 879 -20.39 -5.02 -9.24
C PHE A 879 -19.48 -5.17 -8.01
N ALA A 880 -20.06 -4.94 -6.84
CA ALA A 880 -19.35 -5.12 -5.58
C ALA A 880 -19.15 -6.61 -5.27
N TYR A 881 -17.98 -6.97 -4.77
CA TYR A 881 -17.62 -8.34 -4.40
C TYR A 881 -17.38 -8.45 -2.88
N ALA A 882 -18.08 -9.30 -2.13
CA ALA A 882 -19.08 -10.32 -2.51
C ALA A 882 -20.40 -10.18 -1.72
N LEU A 883 -21.43 -10.92 -2.13
CA LEU A 883 -22.72 -10.92 -1.42
C LEU A 883 -22.59 -11.46 0.02
N SER A 884 -22.01 -12.64 0.21
CA SER A 884 -22.02 -13.38 1.50
C SER A 884 -20.67 -14.02 1.84
N ASP A 885 -20.32 -13.99 3.13
CA ASP A 885 -19.11 -14.64 3.66
C ASP A 885 -19.17 -16.18 3.63
N GLU A 886 -20.36 -16.78 3.52
CA GLU A 886 -20.50 -18.24 3.53
C GLU A 886 -19.79 -18.89 2.33
N ARG A 887 -19.82 -18.22 1.18
CA ARG A 887 -19.18 -18.66 -0.07
C ARG A 887 -17.86 -17.97 -0.31
N ASP A 888 -17.74 -16.72 0.11
CA ASP A 888 -16.57 -15.87 -0.11
C ASP A 888 -16.08 -15.29 1.23
N PRO A 889 -15.42 -16.11 2.08
CA PRO A 889 -15.07 -15.73 3.45
C PRO A 889 -14.28 -14.42 3.55
N GLY A 890 -14.81 -13.48 4.33
CA GLY A 890 -14.19 -12.19 4.59
C GLY A 890 -14.45 -11.15 3.50
N PHE A 891 -15.16 -11.45 2.43
CA PHE A 891 -15.55 -10.50 1.36
C PHE A 891 -17.02 -10.10 1.40
N GLY A 892 -17.87 -10.86 2.08
CA GLY A 892 -19.32 -10.71 2.05
C GLY A 892 -19.83 -9.40 2.66
N MET A 893 -20.95 -8.89 2.14
CA MET A 893 -21.77 -7.86 2.82
C MET A 893 -22.72 -8.46 3.86
N TYR A 894 -23.04 -9.75 3.70
CA TYR A 894 -23.68 -10.59 4.70
C TYR A 894 -22.64 -11.48 5.39
N GLY A 895 -22.67 -11.50 6.72
CA GLY A 895 -21.89 -12.42 7.56
C GLY A 895 -22.76 -13.50 8.20
N HIS A 896 -22.15 -14.56 8.73
CA HIS A 896 -22.86 -15.64 9.41
C HIS A 896 -22.19 -15.99 10.75
N VAL A 897 -22.96 -16.06 11.84
CA VAL A 897 -22.51 -16.54 13.15
C VAL A 897 -23.57 -17.47 13.73
N GLN A 898 -23.22 -18.73 14.00
CA GLN A 898 -24.12 -19.72 14.62
C GLN A 898 -25.53 -19.76 13.98
N GLU A 899 -25.58 -19.82 12.64
CA GLU A 899 -26.79 -19.81 11.79
C GLU A 899 -27.56 -18.48 11.69
N GLU A 900 -27.15 -17.42 12.41
CA GLU A 900 -27.73 -16.07 12.25
C GLU A 900 -27.03 -15.26 11.14
N VAL A 901 -27.84 -14.59 10.31
CA VAL A 901 -27.38 -13.70 9.24
C VAL A 901 -27.11 -12.30 9.80
N ILE A 902 -25.87 -11.82 9.64
CA ILE A 902 -25.44 -10.49 10.07
C ILE A 902 -25.39 -9.57 8.85
N ILE A 903 -26.16 -8.48 8.90
CA ILE A 903 -26.09 -7.40 7.90
C ILE A 903 -24.94 -6.45 8.27
N LYS A 904 -23.93 -6.33 7.42
CA LYS A 904 -22.79 -5.44 7.68
C LYS A 904 -23.05 -4.00 7.18
N ALA A 905 -22.27 -3.05 7.70
CA ALA A 905 -22.45 -1.62 7.43
C ALA A 905 -22.24 -1.23 5.95
N SER A 906 -21.37 -1.96 5.24
CA SER A 906 -21.09 -1.81 3.80
C SER A 906 -22.34 -1.99 2.95
N LEU A 907 -23.27 -2.86 3.35
CA LEU A 907 -24.51 -3.07 2.61
C LEU A 907 -25.35 -1.79 2.57
N SER A 908 -25.58 -1.18 3.74
CA SER A 908 -26.35 0.06 3.84
C SER A 908 -25.66 1.22 3.11
N ASN A 909 -24.33 1.30 3.19
CA ASN A 909 -23.56 2.34 2.48
C ASN A 909 -23.62 2.15 0.95
N TYR A 910 -23.49 0.91 0.47
CA TYR A 910 -23.57 0.61 -0.96
C TYR A 910 -24.99 0.87 -1.50
N ARG A 911 -26.02 0.43 -0.78
CA ARG A 911 -27.43 0.74 -1.09
C ARG A 911 -27.66 2.24 -1.20
N ASN A 912 -27.08 3.04 -0.30
CA ASN A 912 -27.20 4.49 -0.33
C ASN A 912 -26.56 5.10 -1.59
N ILE A 913 -25.40 4.61 -2.02
CA ILE A 913 -24.76 5.04 -3.29
C ILE A 913 -25.66 4.69 -4.49
N ILE A 914 -26.23 3.48 -4.51
CA ILE A 914 -27.12 3.03 -5.59
C ILE A 914 -28.38 3.91 -5.68
N GLN A 915 -29.02 4.19 -4.54
CA GLN A 915 -30.23 5.02 -4.48
C GLN A 915 -30.01 6.44 -5.02
N HIS A 916 -28.80 6.98 -4.84
CA HIS A 916 -28.41 8.29 -5.34
C HIS A 916 -27.76 8.24 -6.73
N ASN A 917 -27.62 7.05 -7.31
CA ASN A 917 -26.92 6.79 -8.56
C ASN A 917 -25.50 7.41 -8.60
N GLY A 918 -24.76 7.36 -7.49
CA GLY A 918 -23.44 7.97 -7.34
C GLY A 918 -23.34 8.93 -6.16
N PHE A 919 -22.68 10.08 -6.37
CA PHE A 919 -22.34 11.07 -5.33
C PHE A 919 -22.87 12.47 -5.73
N PRO A 920 -24.19 12.70 -5.68
CA PRO A 920 -24.80 13.92 -6.18
C PRO A 920 -24.35 15.17 -5.40
N ILE A 921 -24.40 16.32 -6.07
CA ILE A 921 -24.14 17.63 -5.48
C ILE A 921 -25.29 17.97 -4.50
N GLN A 922 -24.95 18.42 -3.29
CA GLN A 922 -25.95 18.79 -2.28
C GLN A 922 -26.84 19.94 -2.79
N GLY A 923 -28.17 19.75 -2.77
CA GLY A 923 -29.15 20.73 -3.23
C GLY A 923 -29.45 20.68 -4.74
N ALA A 924 -28.81 19.81 -5.52
CA ALA A 924 -29.17 19.59 -6.92
C ALA A 924 -30.54 18.89 -7.04
N THR A 925 -31.32 19.29 -8.06
CA THR A 925 -32.58 18.60 -8.38
C THR A 925 -32.30 17.13 -8.73
N PRO A 926 -33.08 16.17 -8.19
CA PRO A 926 -32.92 14.76 -8.52
C PRO A 926 -32.95 14.54 -10.04
N GLN A 927 -32.03 13.74 -10.56
CA GLN A 927 -32.05 13.37 -11.98
C GLN A 927 -33.37 12.65 -12.28
N GLN A 928 -34.18 13.23 -13.17
CA GLN A 928 -35.37 12.56 -13.70
C GLN A 928 -34.91 11.51 -14.72
N CYS A 929 -34.57 10.32 -14.22
CA CYS A 929 -34.37 9.18 -15.10
C CYS A 929 -35.73 8.80 -15.71
N PRO A 930 -35.85 8.76 -17.05
CA PRO A 930 -37.09 8.31 -17.68
C PRO A 930 -37.39 6.89 -17.19
N SER A 931 -38.64 6.63 -16.83
CA SER A 931 -39.09 5.27 -16.57
C SER A 931 -38.72 4.43 -17.79
N MET A 932 -37.98 3.33 -17.59
CA MET A 932 -37.69 2.41 -18.69
C MET A 932 -39.02 2.06 -19.37
N PRO A 933 -39.14 2.23 -20.69
CA PRO A 933 -40.34 1.80 -21.40
C PRO A 933 -40.56 0.32 -21.08
N GLN A 934 -41.75 -0.04 -20.60
CA GLN A 934 -42.11 -1.45 -20.54
C GLN A 934 -41.91 -2.04 -21.94
N PRO A 935 -41.20 -3.19 -22.09
CA PRO A 935 -41.07 -3.82 -23.38
C PRO A 935 -42.48 -4.23 -23.85
N CYS A 936 -43.03 -3.47 -24.78
CA CYS A 936 -44.25 -3.86 -25.45
C CYS A 936 -43.94 -5.10 -26.28
N LEU A 937 -44.45 -6.26 -25.86
CA LEU A 937 -44.55 -7.45 -26.70
C LEU A 937 -45.46 -7.11 -27.90
N GLY A 938 -44.87 -6.60 -28.97
CA GLY A 938 -45.57 -6.26 -30.21
C GLY A 938 -45.04 -5.05 -30.96
N CYS A 939 -44.33 -4.12 -30.32
CA CYS A 939 -43.85 -2.90 -31.01
C CYS A 939 -42.69 -3.15 -31.98
N HIS A 940 -42.06 -4.33 -31.97
CA HIS A 940 -41.01 -4.67 -32.94
C HIS A 940 -41.48 -4.80 -34.39
N VAL A 941 -42.80 -4.85 -34.64
CA VAL A 941 -43.34 -4.89 -36.01
C VAL A 941 -43.46 -3.50 -36.65
N LEU A 942 -43.43 -2.41 -35.87
CA LEU A 942 -43.63 -1.05 -36.40
C LEU A 942 -42.37 -0.19 -36.52
N VAL A 943 -41.24 -0.59 -35.91
CA VAL A 943 -40.00 0.22 -35.92
C VAL A 943 -38.93 -0.30 -36.89
N LYS A 944 -39.02 -1.57 -37.35
CA LYS A 944 -38.11 -2.12 -38.37
C LYS A 944 -38.80 -2.25 -39.73
N ARG A 945 -39.06 -1.11 -40.38
CA ARG A 945 -39.13 -0.92 -41.86
C ARG A 945 -39.64 0.51 -42.17
N PRO A 946 -38.79 1.55 -42.27
CA PRO A 946 -39.22 2.83 -42.83
C PRO A 946 -39.40 2.75 -44.36
N TRP A 947 -38.90 1.70 -45.02
CA TRP A 947 -38.85 1.60 -46.48
C TRP A 947 -40.21 1.41 -47.20
N PRO A 948 -41.23 0.70 -46.68
CA PRO A 948 -42.52 0.62 -47.36
C PRO A 948 -43.33 1.91 -47.23
N VAL A 949 -43.24 2.62 -46.09
CA VAL A 949 -44.01 3.85 -45.85
C VAL A 949 -43.36 5.05 -46.53
N VAL A 950 -42.03 5.18 -46.46
CA VAL A 950 -41.29 6.20 -47.21
C VAL A 950 -41.32 5.91 -48.72
N GLY A 951 -41.26 4.63 -49.13
CA GLY A 951 -41.43 4.22 -50.53
C GLY A 951 -42.84 4.49 -51.06
N PHE A 952 -43.88 4.26 -50.27
CA PHE A 952 -45.27 4.57 -50.62
C PHE A 952 -45.52 6.09 -50.65
N LEU A 953 -44.96 6.86 -49.72
CA LEU A 953 -45.04 8.33 -49.73
C LEU A 953 -44.23 8.95 -50.88
N MET A 954 -43.10 8.36 -51.29
CA MET A 954 -42.35 8.77 -52.47
C MET A 954 -43.05 8.37 -53.78
N LEU A 955 -43.74 7.22 -53.84
CA LEU A 955 -44.56 6.81 -54.99
C LEU A 955 -45.84 7.64 -55.12
N VAL A 956 -46.49 7.98 -54.02
CA VAL A 956 -47.64 8.91 -54.00
C VAL A 956 -47.18 10.32 -54.33
N GLY A 957 -46.04 10.78 -53.79
CA GLY A 957 -45.46 12.09 -54.09
C GLY A 957 -45.02 12.23 -55.56
N SER A 958 -44.40 11.20 -56.14
CA SER A 958 -44.06 11.18 -57.57
C SER A 958 -45.30 11.02 -58.46
N GLY A 959 -46.30 10.25 -58.05
CA GLY A 959 -47.60 10.19 -58.73
C GLY A 959 -48.33 11.53 -58.74
N VAL A 960 -48.29 12.28 -57.64
CA VAL A 960 -48.85 13.64 -57.52
C VAL A 960 -48.06 14.64 -58.36
N LEU A 961 -46.72 14.56 -58.40
CA LEU A 961 -45.89 15.43 -59.23
C LEU A 961 -46.03 15.13 -60.73
N ILE A 962 -46.21 13.87 -61.13
CA ILE A 962 -46.47 13.48 -62.51
C ILE A 962 -47.88 13.92 -62.93
N THR A 963 -48.89 13.80 -62.06
CA THR A 963 -50.23 14.32 -62.35
C THR A 963 -50.27 15.84 -62.36
N LEU A 964 -49.57 16.56 -61.46
CA LEU A 964 -49.40 18.01 -61.55
C LEU A 964 -48.62 18.42 -62.81
N GLY A 965 -47.57 17.69 -63.19
CA GLY A 965 -46.81 17.90 -64.41
C GLY A 965 -47.65 17.67 -65.67
N LEU A 966 -48.51 16.64 -65.69
CA LEU A 966 -49.48 16.39 -66.76
C LEU A 966 -50.60 17.44 -66.77
N ILE A 967 -51.09 17.88 -65.62
CA ILE A 967 -52.09 18.96 -65.52
C ILE A 967 -51.48 20.27 -66.00
N ILE A 968 -50.25 20.61 -65.63
CA ILE A 968 -49.53 21.80 -66.12
C ILE A 968 -49.24 21.68 -67.62
N TYR A 969 -48.82 20.51 -68.09
CA TYR A 969 -48.58 20.26 -69.52
C TYR A 969 -49.86 20.36 -70.34
N TYR A 970 -50.99 19.80 -69.89
CA TYR A 970 -52.27 19.88 -70.58
C TYR A 970 -52.99 21.23 -70.41
N THR A 971 -52.78 21.95 -69.31
CA THR A 971 -53.28 23.34 -69.14
C THR A 971 -52.45 24.34 -69.94
N ALA A 972 -51.14 24.15 -70.06
CA ALA A 972 -50.27 24.94 -70.95
C ALA A 972 -50.49 24.60 -72.44
N LYS A 973 -50.84 23.34 -72.76
CA LYS A 973 -51.20 22.92 -74.14
C LYS A 973 -52.60 23.41 -74.55
N ARG A 974 -53.55 23.55 -73.61
CA ARG A 974 -54.89 24.16 -73.86
C ARG A 974 -54.87 25.69 -74.01
N HIS A 975 -53.77 26.37 -73.72
CA HIS A 975 -53.61 27.81 -73.96
C HIS A 975 -52.90 28.16 -75.27
N LYS A 976 -52.67 27.18 -76.17
CA LYS A 976 -52.06 27.40 -77.49
C LYS A 976 -52.94 27.04 -78.70
N GLU A 977 -54.18 26.61 -78.48
CA GLU A 977 -55.17 26.36 -79.54
C GLU A 977 -56.57 26.79 -79.05
N CYS A 978 -56.83 28.10 -79.14
CA CYS A 978 -58.14 28.73 -79.39
C CYS A 978 -57.93 30.28 -79.40
N TYR A 979 -58.29 31.10 -80.39
CA TYR A 979 -59.06 30.93 -81.65
C TYR A 979 -60.02 29.76 -81.75
#